data_AF-A0A6A2FYV5-F1
#
_entry.id   AF-A0A6A2FYV5-F1
#
_cell.length_a   1.000
_cell.length_b   1.000
_cell.length_c   1.000
_cell.angle_alpha   90.00
_cell.angle_beta   90.00
_cell.angle_gamma   90.00
#
_symmetry.space_group_name_H-M   'P 1'
#
loop_
_entity.id
_entity.type
_entity.pdbx_description
1 polymer ?
#
loop_
_entity_poly.entity_id
_entity_poly.type
_entity_poly.pdbx_seq_one_letter_code
_entity_poly.pdbx_strand_id
1 'polypeptide(L)'
;MMRYKIWRGVALRIAFGITMLVILLAEMSSAVPVEEWNKTFGGEHGENAIYVYQTSDLNYTFIGSKESQVGFNTWFVKTDSEGNELHNKTLVEGIYNYPYFANKISDGGYLIVGSLGSPINDNDAWVIKTDSEGNEIWNKTFKETSADERFYFFKQISNEEYTFIGMSYSGGPTNNLIQIKTDLNGNELWNKSLLIGCYQLTNIQDTLDNAYVVSLLSCTGADTKIIKIDSNGNELWNRTFEYSIIHSIQQTSDDGFVLAGNKELAGTIDYDDGLLIKTDSNGNELWNKTYQERNNYSEIFGPIQITSEGGFIIGGYSYDANGSHLIRGGYGWLVRTNSNGVELWNMTFGGIDSFRPDLINFVQETLDRGYILAGSTVSYGAGDYDAWLTKVSSEGSVHNMNKGITYTTIQLAIDGANPGDEIHVDSGTYHENIKVNKQITLSSTSGNPNYTILESPINSEDVINVSVDSVNISGFTLKNALSMAGIYIGNGGNSNISNNILMSNYFGIKLDYSSNNTLSGNKAFNNRLGIVLVHSNDNILKRNNASDNSYGINVAGLSSNNILVANIASSNNGYGLGRGDGIGINSWGNNNTLSGNTANLNNGSGIFLRSSTNILSENSVSKNNQGIYMESSDSNAVNSNNVANNNIGVYLWNSITNNINNNYFNNTNNYIQEGIISGNTWNTTKTPGINIIGAPSLGGNFWAYPNGTGFSQMCTDANKDGICDSPYVLDANNSDLLPLTIPSGYSYIFGTVLNNSTGIAGVTISTNTNITTNTDESGKYSILVLAGAYNLTATSEPKFYTNSSVTVTIVSGTTVLQDIELIKKPTGNINGLVTNV
;
A
#
# COMPACT_ATOMS: atom_id res chain seq x y z
N MET A 1 37.24 54.33 -32.32
CA MET A 1 36.84 52.92 -32.13
C MET A 1 36.46 52.65 -30.67
N MET A 2 35.45 53.35 -30.14
CA MET A 2 35.02 53.19 -28.73
C MET A 2 33.61 53.74 -28.48
N ARG A 3 32.67 53.49 -29.41
CA ARG A 3 31.22 53.72 -29.21
C ARG A 3 30.37 52.48 -29.54
N TYR A 4 31.02 51.32 -29.64
CA TYR A 4 30.40 50.00 -29.87
C TYR A 4 30.26 49.15 -28.58
N LYS A 5 30.45 49.75 -27.40
CA LYS A 5 30.37 49.06 -26.09
C LYS A 5 29.13 49.36 -25.25
N ILE A 6 28.20 50.19 -25.76
CA ILE A 6 26.98 50.56 -24.99
C ILE A 6 25.76 49.69 -25.34
N TRP A 7 25.80 48.92 -26.44
CA TRP A 7 24.74 47.96 -26.80
C TRP A 7 24.86 46.57 -26.15
N ARG A 8 25.99 46.25 -25.49
CA ARG A 8 26.11 45.03 -24.66
C ARG A 8 25.53 45.21 -23.24
N GLY A 9 25.21 46.43 -22.82
CA GLY A 9 24.57 46.70 -21.52
C GLY A 9 23.06 46.46 -21.51
N VAL A 10 22.40 46.45 -22.67
CA VAL A 10 20.97 46.15 -22.80
C VAL A 10 20.74 44.66 -23.11
N ALA A 11 21.65 44.03 -23.87
CA ALA A 11 21.63 42.58 -24.10
C ALA A 11 21.86 41.77 -22.80
N LEU A 12 22.61 42.30 -21.82
CA LEU A 12 22.77 41.65 -20.51
C LEU A 12 21.58 41.84 -19.56
N ARG A 13 20.71 42.83 -19.82
CA ARG A 13 19.43 43.00 -19.11
C ARG A 13 18.30 42.17 -19.71
N ILE A 14 18.43 41.78 -20.98
CA ILE A 14 17.53 40.82 -21.64
C ILE A 14 17.98 39.37 -21.35
N ALA A 15 19.27 39.12 -21.13
CA ALA A 15 19.75 37.81 -20.67
C ALA A 15 19.29 37.45 -19.23
N PHE A 16 19.13 38.45 -18.36
CA PHE A 16 18.45 38.28 -17.05
C PHE A 16 16.92 38.15 -17.17
N GLY A 17 16.34 38.63 -18.28
CA GLY A 17 14.92 38.47 -18.59
C GLY A 17 14.55 37.12 -19.22
N ILE A 18 15.54 36.32 -19.62
CA ILE A 18 15.31 35.01 -20.28
C ILE A 18 15.69 33.84 -19.36
N THR A 19 16.60 34.00 -18.39
CA THR A 19 16.77 33.01 -17.31
C THR A 19 15.64 33.02 -16.28
N MET A 20 14.92 34.14 -16.14
CA MET A 20 13.66 34.20 -15.39
C MET A 20 12.44 33.75 -16.20
N LEU A 21 12.58 33.59 -17.52
CA LEU A 21 11.58 32.93 -18.39
C LEU A 21 11.76 31.40 -18.39
N VAL A 22 12.84 30.90 -17.77
CA VAL A 22 13.03 29.48 -17.39
C VAL A 22 12.39 29.19 -16.02
N ILE A 23 11.74 30.20 -15.39
CA ILE A 23 10.42 30.03 -14.78
C ILE A 23 9.41 29.81 -15.93
N LEU A 24 9.70 28.80 -16.75
CA LEU A 24 8.83 28.26 -17.76
C LEU A 24 7.96 27.33 -16.95
N LEU A 25 6.80 27.86 -16.55
CA LEU A 25 5.72 27.12 -15.91
C LEU A 25 6.13 26.53 -14.55
N ALA A 26 6.16 27.40 -13.53
CA ALA A 26 5.40 27.03 -12.34
C ALA A 26 3.93 26.91 -12.79
N GLU A 27 3.60 25.79 -13.43
CA GLU A 27 2.31 25.19 -13.19
C GLU A 27 2.18 25.17 -11.68
N MET A 28 1.09 25.75 -11.20
CA MET A 28 0.59 25.42 -9.87
C MET A 28 0.26 23.94 -9.93
N SER A 29 1.30 23.09 -9.93
CA SER A 29 1.16 21.66 -10.15
C SER A 29 0.44 21.16 -8.91
N SER A 30 -0.82 20.80 -9.11
CA SER A 30 -1.53 19.90 -8.21
C SER A 30 -0.70 18.60 -8.07
N ALA A 31 -1.02 17.82 -7.05
CA ALA A 31 -0.36 16.53 -6.91
C ALA A 31 -0.63 15.67 -8.15
N VAL A 32 0.32 14.80 -8.48
CA VAL A 32 0.07 13.75 -9.49
C VAL A 32 -0.63 12.60 -8.78
N PRO A 33 -1.72 12.03 -9.33
CA PRO A 33 -2.38 10.88 -8.72
C PRO A 33 -1.44 9.67 -8.65
N VAL A 34 -1.75 8.76 -7.72
CA VAL A 34 -1.00 7.51 -7.50
C VAL A 34 -1.93 6.31 -7.58
N GLU A 35 -1.37 5.16 -7.96
CA GLU A 35 -2.06 3.88 -7.75
C GLU A 35 -2.06 3.57 -6.26
N GLU A 36 -3.24 3.43 -5.65
CA GLU A 36 -3.39 3.08 -4.24
C GLU A 36 -3.30 1.57 -4.05
N TRP A 37 -4.00 0.82 -4.91
CA TRP A 37 -3.91 -0.63 -4.95
C TRP A 37 -4.43 -1.17 -6.27
N ASN A 38 -3.97 -2.36 -6.62
CA ASN A 38 -4.57 -3.18 -7.67
C ASN A 38 -4.73 -4.62 -7.16
N LYS A 39 -5.76 -5.31 -7.66
CA LYS A 39 -6.14 -6.65 -7.24
C LYS A 39 -6.58 -7.47 -8.46
N THR A 40 -6.12 -8.71 -8.53
CA THR A 40 -6.59 -9.68 -9.52
C THR A 40 -7.54 -10.68 -8.88
N PHE A 41 -8.52 -11.09 -9.68
CA PHE A 41 -9.50 -12.07 -9.28
C PHE A 41 -9.64 -13.06 -10.43
N GLY A 42 -9.45 -14.35 -10.14
CA GLY A 42 -9.40 -15.32 -11.22
C GLY A 42 -8.88 -16.69 -10.82
N GLY A 43 -8.73 -17.54 -11.82
CA GLY A 43 -8.26 -18.93 -11.73
C GLY A 43 -7.12 -19.20 -12.71
N GLU A 44 -7.10 -20.38 -13.33
CA GLU A 44 -6.12 -20.70 -14.40
C GLU A 44 -6.63 -20.32 -15.81
N HIS A 45 -7.81 -19.71 -15.91
CA HIS A 45 -8.51 -19.43 -17.17
C HIS A 45 -8.78 -17.92 -17.32
N GLY A 46 -9.41 -17.49 -18.41
CA GLY A 46 -9.69 -16.08 -18.65
C GLY A 46 -10.81 -15.50 -17.77
N GLU A 47 -10.54 -14.41 -17.05
CA GLU A 47 -11.50 -13.62 -16.30
C GLU A 47 -11.45 -12.14 -16.68
N ASN A 48 -12.60 -11.48 -16.65
CA ASN A 48 -12.70 -10.07 -17.00
C ASN A 48 -13.75 -9.37 -16.14
N ALA A 49 -13.43 -8.19 -15.61
CA ALA A 49 -14.40 -7.32 -14.95
C ALA A 49 -14.93 -6.27 -15.96
N ILE A 50 -16.25 -6.19 -16.11
CA ILE A 50 -16.90 -5.28 -17.08
C ILE A 50 -17.55 -4.07 -16.42
N TYR A 51 -17.80 -4.15 -15.12
CA TYR A 51 -18.48 -3.10 -14.34
C TYR A 51 -18.03 -3.17 -12.89
N VAL A 52 -17.80 -2.02 -12.28
CA VAL A 52 -17.57 -1.90 -10.84
C VAL A 52 -18.43 -0.77 -10.28
N TYR A 53 -18.87 -0.93 -9.04
CA TYR A 53 -19.64 0.04 -8.30
C TYR A 53 -19.10 0.19 -6.88
N GLN A 54 -18.85 1.42 -6.45
CA GLN A 54 -18.53 1.73 -5.07
C GLN A 54 -19.82 1.86 -4.24
N THR A 55 -19.94 1.05 -3.19
CA THR A 55 -21.07 1.08 -2.27
C THR A 55 -20.93 2.17 -1.20
N SER A 56 -22.02 2.51 -0.50
CA SER A 56 -22.06 3.61 0.48
C SER A 56 -21.18 3.39 1.72
N ASP A 57 -20.78 2.15 1.96
CA ASP A 57 -19.81 1.73 2.99
C ASP A 57 -18.36 1.73 2.47
N LEU A 58 -18.10 2.35 1.31
CA LEU A 58 -16.79 2.48 0.63
C LEU A 58 -16.19 1.19 0.07
N ASN A 59 -16.94 0.08 0.15
CA ASN A 59 -16.61 -1.20 -0.47
C ASN A 59 -16.87 -1.17 -1.99
N TYR A 60 -16.42 -2.20 -2.70
CA TYR A 60 -16.67 -2.32 -4.14
C TYR A 60 -17.38 -3.62 -4.49
N THR A 61 -18.31 -3.54 -5.45
CA THR A 61 -18.90 -4.69 -6.11
C THR A 61 -18.55 -4.64 -7.58
N PHE A 62 -18.04 -5.72 -8.15
CA PHE A 62 -17.83 -5.82 -9.59
C PHE A 62 -18.58 -7.02 -10.20
N ILE A 63 -18.95 -6.84 -11.46
CA ILE A 63 -19.59 -7.86 -12.29
C ILE A 63 -18.67 -8.11 -13.49
N GLY A 64 -18.54 -9.38 -13.85
CA GLY A 64 -17.59 -9.82 -14.86
C GLY A 64 -17.95 -11.15 -15.49
N SER A 65 -17.04 -11.65 -16.31
CA SER A 65 -17.06 -13.00 -16.86
C SER A 65 -15.94 -13.83 -16.26
N LYS A 66 -16.22 -15.10 -15.99
CA LYS A 66 -15.25 -16.09 -15.54
C LYS A 66 -15.25 -17.32 -16.43
N GLU A 67 -14.12 -17.61 -17.07
CA GLU A 67 -13.96 -18.77 -17.93
C GLU A 67 -13.89 -20.06 -17.11
N SER A 68 -14.43 -21.12 -17.70
CA SER A 68 -14.42 -22.48 -17.19
C SER A 68 -14.12 -23.45 -18.34
N GLN A 69 -13.84 -24.72 -18.03
CA GLN A 69 -13.58 -25.75 -19.04
C GLN A 69 -14.67 -25.90 -20.11
N VAL A 70 -15.88 -25.40 -19.84
CA VAL A 70 -17.06 -25.51 -20.71
C VAL A 70 -17.54 -24.16 -21.25
N GLY A 71 -16.86 -23.04 -20.96
CA GLY A 71 -17.19 -21.69 -21.46
C GLY A 71 -17.21 -20.61 -20.38
N PHE A 72 -17.71 -19.42 -20.71
CA PHE A 72 -17.77 -18.26 -19.82
C PHE A 72 -19.02 -18.26 -18.93
N ASN A 73 -18.85 -17.91 -17.66
CA ASN A 73 -19.91 -17.73 -16.69
C ASN A 73 -19.99 -16.27 -16.24
N THR A 74 -21.17 -15.79 -15.87
CA THR A 74 -21.31 -14.46 -15.27
C THR A 74 -20.93 -14.50 -13.80
N TRP A 75 -20.15 -13.53 -13.38
CA TRP A 75 -19.47 -13.51 -12.10
C TRP A 75 -19.76 -12.25 -11.31
N PHE A 76 -19.92 -12.41 -9.99
CA PHE A 76 -20.18 -11.33 -9.05
C PHE A 76 -19.17 -11.42 -7.90
N VAL A 77 -18.52 -10.30 -7.60
CA VAL A 77 -17.54 -10.21 -6.52
C VAL A 77 -17.77 -8.94 -5.72
N LYS A 78 -17.66 -9.07 -4.40
CA LYS A 78 -17.67 -7.97 -3.43
C LYS A 78 -16.32 -7.93 -2.73
N THR A 79 -15.80 -6.74 -2.55
CA THR A 79 -14.50 -6.48 -1.92
C THR A 79 -14.66 -5.44 -0.82
N ASP A 80 -13.70 -5.39 0.09
CA ASP A 80 -13.60 -4.27 1.02
C ASP A 80 -13.08 -3.00 0.32
N SER A 81 -12.94 -1.89 1.06
CA SER A 81 -12.41 -0.64 0.53
C SER A 81 -10.94 -0.70 0.06
N GLU A 82 -10.21 -1.76 0.45
CA GLU A 82 -8.83 -2.03 0.03
C GLU A 82 -8.77 -3.06 -1.12
N GLY A 83 -9.92 -3.45 -1.68
CA GLY A 83 -10.04 -4.41 -2.76
C GLY A 83 -9.84 -5.87 -2.34
N ASN A 84 -9.78 -6.19 -1.04
CA ASN A 84 -9.71 -7.58 -0.60
C ASN A 84 -11.07 -8.26 -0.75
N GLU A 85 -11.08 -9.49 -1.27
CA GLU A 85 -12.31 -10.26 -1.50
C GLU A 85 -13.10 -10.49 -0.19
N LEU A 86 -14.38 -10.12 -0.20
CA LEU A 86 -15.35 -10.39 0.87
C LEU A 86 -16.37 -11.46 0.45
N HIS A 87 -16.76 -11.44 -0.82
CA HIS A 87 -17.71 -12.39 -1.39
C HIS A 87 -17.44 -12.62 -2.87
N ASN A 88 -17.64 -13.84 -3.33
CA ASN A 88 -17.33 -14.24 -4.69
C ASN A 88 -18.28 -15.37 -5.09
N LYS A 89 -19.01 -15.16 -6.19
CA LYS A 89 -20.07 -16.08 -6.62
C LYS A 89 -20.27 -16.05 -8.13
N THR A 90 -20.35 -17.24 -8.73
CA THR A 90 -20.87 -17.41 -10.08
C THR A 90 -22.38 -17.24 -10.07
N LEU A 91 -22.90 -16.28 -10.82
CA LEU A 91 -24.34 -15.97 -10.86
C LEU A 91 -25.11 -17.00 -11.68
N VAL A 92 -24.58 -17.34 -12.86
CA VAL A 92 -25.18 -18.31 -13.78
C VAL A 92 -24.12 -19.28 -14.24
N GLU A 93 -24.33 -20.56 -13.94
CA GLU A 93 -23.52 -21.67 -14.44
C GLU A 93 -24.10 -22.13 -15.78
N GLY A 94 -23.33 -22.05 -16.86
CA GLY A 94 -23.79 -22.46 -18.17
C GLY A 94 -22.72 -22.36 -19.24
N ILE A 95 -22.96 -23.00 -20.39
CA ILE A 95 -22.08 -22.93 -21.54
C ILE A 95 -22.31 -21.56 -22.20
N TYR A 96 -21.26 -20.72 -22.30
CA TYR A 96 -21.23 -19.46 -23.07
C TYR A 96 -22.17 -18.32 -22.60
N ASN A 97 -22.08 -17.89 -21.33
CA ASN A 97 -22.71 -16.65 -20.86
C ASN A 97 -21.77 -15.45 -21.06
N TYR A 98 -22.14 -14.48 -21.90
CA TYR A 98 -21.34 -13.29 -22.17
C TYR A 98 -22.04 -12.03 -21.65
N PRO A 99 -21.70 -11.54 -20.44
CA PRO A 99 -22.21 -10.26 -19.97
C PRO A 99 -21.51 -9.12 -20.74
N TYR A 100 -22.29 -8.20 -21.32
CA TYR A 100 -21.77 -7.05 -22.06
C TYR A 100 -21.95 -5.74 -21.31
N PHE A 101 -22.99 -5.63 -20.49
CA PHE A 101 -23.25 -4.44 -19.70
C PHE A 101 -23.94 -4.81 -18.39
N ALA A 102 -23.57 -4.13 -17.33
CA ALA A 102 -24.20 -4.25 -16.03
C ALA A 102 -24.35 -2.86 -15.41
N ASN A 103 -25.42 -2.66 -14.64
CA ASN A 103 -25.55 -1.44 -13.86
C ASN A 103 -26.38 -1.70 -12.60
N LYS A 104 -26.16 -0.88 -11.58
CA LYS A 104 -27.00 -0.87 -10.39
C LYS A 104 -28.36 -0.25 -10.73
N ILE A 105 -29.43 -0.85 -10.23
CA ILE A 105 -30.81 -0.41 -10.45
C ILE A 105 -31.43 0.21 -9.19
N SER A 106 -32.57 0.88 -9.37
CA SER A 106 -33.20 1.73 -8.34
C SER A 106 -33.63 1.01 -7.06
N ASP A 107 -33.88 -0.30 -7.12
CA ASP A 107 -34.21 -1.12 -5.95
C ASP A 107 -32.97 -1.60 -5.16
N GLY A 108 -31.77 -1.19 -5.58
CA GLY A 108 -30.51 -1.52 -4.94
C GLY A 108 -29.83 -2.78 -5.47
N GLY A 109 -30.49 -3.55 -6.33
CA GLY A 109 -29.92 -4.71 -7.02
C GLY A 109 -29.13 -4.36 -8.28
N TYR A 110 -28.80 -5.39 -9.07
CA TYR A 110 -28.11 -5.23 -10.34
C TYR A 110 -28.89 -5.87 -11.48
N LEU A 111 -28.85 -5.24 -12.65
CA LEU A 111 -29.33 -5.82 -13.90
C LEU A 111 -28.13 -5.97 -14.84
N ILE A 112 -28.03 -7.15 -15.44
CA ILE A 112 -26.92 -7.53 -16.31
C ILE A 112 -27.52 -8.02 -17.62
N VAL A 113 -26.99 -7.51 -18.73
CA VAL A 113 -27.45 -7.84 -20.07
C VAL A 113 -26.30 -8.37 -20.90
N GLY A 114 -26.62 -9.27 -21.81
CA GLY A 114 -25.62 -9.96 -22.59
C GLY A 114 -26.22 -10.88 -23.64
N SER A 115 -25.48 -11.96 -23.89
CA SER A 115 -25.96 -13.08 -24.71
C SER A 115 -25.71 -14.41 -24.02
N LEU A 116 -26.61 -15.36 -24.31
CA LEU A 116 -26.50 -16.76 -23.90
C LEU A 116 -26.22 -17.60 -25.15
N GLY A 117 -25.02 -18.19 -25.23
CA GLY A 117 -24.61 -18.99 -26.37
C GLY A 117 -25.19 -20.40 -26.36
N SER A 118 -25.68 -20.84 -27.51
CA SER A 118 -26.11 -22.23 -27.75
C SER A 118 -25.02 -23.06 -28.42
N PRO A 119 -24.87 -24.37 -28.13
CA PRO A 119 -23.93 -25.27 -28.80
C PRO A 119 -24.07 -25.37 -30.33
N ILE A 120 -25.14 -24.80 -30.91
CA ILE A 120 -25.46 -24.82 -32.34
C ILE A 120 -25.33 -23.43 -33.03
N ASN A 121 -24.52 -22.52 -32.47
CA ASN A 121 -24.18 -21.21 -33.03
C ASN A 121 -25.35 -20.21 -33.17
N ASP A 122 -26.28 -20.22 -32.21
CA ASP A 122 -27.31 -19.18 -32.07
C ASP A 122 -27.12 -18.58 -30.67
N ASN A 123 -26.82 -17.28 -30.55
CA ASN A 123 -26.84 -16.62 -29.24
C ASN A 123 -28.20 -15.98 -29.06
N ASP A 124 -28.81 -16.18 -27.90
CA ASP A 124 -30.07 -15.54 -27.55
C ASP A 124 -29.80 -14.32 -26.66
N ALA A 125 -30.57 -13.24 -26.84
CA ALA A 125 -30.43 -12.04 -26.03
C ALA A 125 -30.81 -12.37 -24.57
N TRP A 126 -29.96 -11.99 -23.63
CA TRP A 126 -30.03 -12.50 -22.26
C TRP A 126 -30.01 -11.38 -21.22
N VAL A 127 -30.82 -11.55 -20.16
CA VAL A 127 -30.91 -10.61 -19.04
C VAL A 127 -31.04 -11.36 -17.72
N ILE A 128 -30.27 -10.94 -16.71
CA ILE A 128 -30.42 -11.37 -15.32
C ILE A 128 -30.60 -10.17 -14.40
N LYS A 129 -31.57 -10.28 -13.49
CA LYS A 129 -31.78 -9.37 -12.37
C LYS A 129 -31.35 -10.04 -11.08
N THR A 130 -30.62 -9.30 -10.25
CA THR A 130 -30.17 -9.74 -8.93
C THR A 130 -30.58 -8.77 -7.83
N ASP A 131 -30.54 -9.22 -6.58
CA ASP A 131 -30.57 -8.34 -5.40
C ASP A 131 -29.20 -7.65 -5.17
N SER A 132 -29.08 -6.87 -4.10
CA SER A 132 -27.85 -6.13 -3.78
C SER A 132 -26.66 -7.03 -3.42
N GLU A 133 -26.89 -8.30 -3.09
CA GLU A 133 -25.87 -9.28 -2.73
C GLU A 133 -25.58 -10.25 -3.89
N GLY A 134 -26.11 -9.99 -5.09
CA GLY A 134 -25.89 -10.85 -6.25
C GLY A 134 -26.69 -12.16 -6.20
N ASN A 135 -27.84 -12.21 -5.52
CA ASN A 135 -28.75 -13.34 -5.63
C ASN A 135 -29.72 -13.12 -6.79
N GLU A 136 -29.90 -14.13 -7.62
CA GLU A 136 -30.84 -14.09 -8.74
C GLU A 136 -32.27 -13.82 -8.24
N ILE A 137 -32.90 -12.80 -8.83
CA ILE A 137 -34.34 -12.53 -8.70
C ILE A 137 -35.08 -13.15 -9.88
N TRP A 138 -34.58 -12.94 -11.10
CA TRP A 138 -35.05 -13.61 -12.31
C TRP A 138 -33.98 -13.58 -13.40
N ASN A 139 -34.06 -14.54 -14.31
CA ASN A 139 -33.14 -14.74 -15.42
C ASN A 139 -33.96 -15.13 -16.68
N LYS A 140 -33.79 -14.38 -17.78
CA LYS A 140 -34.61 -14.52 -18.98
C LYS A 140 -33.81 -14.40 -20.27
N THR A 141 -34.22 -15.18 -21.27
CA THR A 141 -33.80 -15.03 -22.66
C THR A 141 -34.94 -14.45 -23.50
N PHE A 142 -34.57 -13.68 -24.52
CA PHE A 142 -35.47 -13.05 -25.47
C PHE A 142 -35.07 -13.54 -26.85
N LYS A 143 -36.01 -14.24 -27.52
CA LYS A 143 -35.80 -14.86 -28.82
C LYS A 143 -36.93 -14.46 -29.74
N GLU A 144 -36.61 -13.80 -30.85
CA GLU A 144 -37.60 -13.41 -31.85
C GLU A 144 -37.52 -14.26 -33.12
N THR A 145 -36.31 -14.70 -33.50
CA THR A 145 -36.08 -15.48 -34.72
C THR A 145 -35.01 -16.56 -34.54
N SER A 146 -34.52 -17.17 -35.63
CA SER A 146 -33.32 -18.03 -35.64
C SER A 146 -32.04 -17.21 -35.89
N ALA A 147 -32.00 -15.97 -35.41
CA ALA A 147 -30.91 -15.04 -35.61
C ALA A 147 -30.13 -14.87 -34.29
N ASP A 148 -28.84 -14.60 -34.39
CA ASP A 148 -27.99 -14.37 -33.24
C ASP A 148 -28.32 -12.98 -32.64
N GLU A 149 -28.89 -12.98 -31.45
CA GLU A 149 -29.48 -11.83 -30.76
C GLU A 149 -28.71 -11.53 -29.47
N ARG A 150 -28.39 -10.26 -29.23
CA ARG A 150 -27.54 -9.84 -28.10
C ARG A 150 -27.98 -8.50 -27.53
N PHE A 151 -28.06 -8.38 -26.21
CA PHE A 151 -28.26 -7.08 -25.55
C PHE A 151 -26.96 -6.46 -25.09
N TYR A 152 -26.80 -5.17 -25.35
CA TYR A 152 -25.60 -4.40 -24.99
C TYR A 152 -25.90 -3.25 -24.03
N PHE A 153 -27.17 -2.90 -23.84
CA PHE A 153 -27.56 -1.79 -22.98
C PHE A 153 -28.98 -1.98 -22.43
N PHE A 154 -29.23 -1.37 -21.28
CA PHE A 154 -30.59 -1.19 -20.77
C PHE A 154 -30.77 0.16 -20.10
N LYS A 155 -32.02 0.63 -20.05
CA LYS A 155 -32.46 1.78 -19.26
C LYS A 155 -33.72 1.44 -18.48
N GLN A 156 -33.76 1.80 -17.20
CA GLN A 156 -34.99 1.83 -16.42
C GLN A 156 -35.71 3.15 -16.70
N ILE A 157 -36.87 3.11 -17.37
CA ILE A 157 -37.60 4.32 -17.81
C ILE A 157 -38.46 4.89 -16.67
N SER A 158 -38.97 4.01 -15.82
CA SER A 158 -39.82 4.34 -14.68
C SER A 158 -39.62 3.29 -13.58
N ASN A 159 -40.31 3.46 -12.45
CA ASN A 159 -40.38 2.43 -11.42
C ASN A 159 -41.17 1.18 -11.85
N GLU A 160 -41.53 1.04 -13.14
CA GLU A 160 -42.38 -0.04 -13.65
C GLU A 160 -41.82 -0.72 -14.91
N GLU A 161 -40.89 -0.09 -15.65
CA GLU A 161 -40.47 -0.55 -16.98
C GLU A 161 -38.95 -0.54 -17.21
N TYR A 162 -38.47 -1.54 -17.95
CA TYR A 162 -37.13 -1.55 -18.55
C TYR A 162 -37.20 -1.45 -20.07
N THR A 163 -36.18 -0.85 -20.68
CA THR A 163 -35.92 -0.93 -22.13
C THR A 163 -34.53 -1.48 -22.36
N PHE A 164 -34.45 -2.53 -23.17
CA PHE A 164 -33.24 -3.20 -23.60
C PHE A 164 -32.94 -2.84 -25.04
N ILE A 165 -31.67 -2.61 -25.36
CA ILE A 165 -31.23 -2.30 -26.72
C ILE A 165 -30.09 -3.25 -27.07
N GLY A 166 -30.17 -3.78 -28.28
CA GLY A 166 -29.30 -4.86 -28.73
C GLY A 166 -29.20 -4.96 -30.24
N MET A 167 -28.64 -6.07 -30.70
CA MET A 167 -28.49 -6.40 -32.11
C MET A 167 -29.13 -7.75 -32.41
N SER A 168 -29.65 -7.89 -33.64
CA SER A 168 -30.04 -9.17 -34.24
C SER A 168 -29.25 -9.36 -35.54
N TYR A 169 -28.48 -10.45 -35.59
CA TYR A 169 -27.61 -10.85 -36.69
C TYR A 169 -28.27 -12.00 -37.47
N SER A 170 -28.95 -11.63 -38.55
CA SER A 170 -29.77 -12.55 -39.35
C SER A 170 -28.97 -13.49 -40.29
N GLY A 171 -27.64 -13.50 -40.20
CA GLY A 171 -26.75 -14.25 -41.12
C GLY A 171 -26.68 -13.71 -42.56
N GLY A 172 -27.43 -12.63 -42.86
CA GLY A 172 -27.40 -11.91 -44.14
C GLY A 172 -26.43 -10.70 -44.13
N PRO A 173 -26.38 -9.90 -45.22
CA PRO A 173 -25.48 -8.75 -45.34
C PRO A 173 -25.88 -7.54 -44.49
N THR A 174 -26.94 -7.65 -43.70
CA THR A 174 -27.52 -6.54 -42.93
C THR A 174 -27.90 -6.99 -41.52
N ASN A 175 -27.63 -6.11 -40.55
CA ASN A 175 -27.97 -6.31 -39.16
C ASN A 175 -29.12 -5.38 -38.75
N ASN A 176 -29.83 -5.76 -37.69
CA ASN A 176 -30.91 -4.97 -37.11
C ASN A 176 -30.53 -4.51 -35.71
N LEU A 177 -30.80 -3.24 -35.40
CA LEU A 177 -30.85 -2.77 -34.02
C LEU A 177 -32.21 -3.19 -33.45
N ILE A 178 -32.21 -3.87 -32.31
CA ILE A 178 -33.43 -4.30 -31.62
C ILE A 178 -33.63 -3.48 -30.34
N GLN A 179 -34.88 -3.15 -30.06
CA GLN A 179 -35.29 -2.47 -28.84
C GLN A 179 -36.49 -3.21 -28.26
N ILE A 180 -36.36 -3.69 -27.02
CA ILE A 180 -37.39 -4.45 -26.32
C ILE A 180 -37.75 -3.71 -25.03
N LYS A 181 -39.03 -3.44 -24.82
CA LYS A 181 -39.54 -2.92 -23.55
C LYS A 181 -40.18 -4.03 -22.75
N THR A 182 -39.94 -4.02 -21.44
CA THR A 182 -40.50 -5.00 -20.51
C THR A 182 -41.04 -4.34 -19.24
N ASP A 183 -41.86 -5.06 -18.49
CA ASP A 183 -42.15 -4.74 -17.08
C ASP A 183 -40.95 -5.05 -16.16
N LEU A 184 -41.00 -4.70 -14.88
CA LEU A 184 -39.90 -4.99 -13.93
C LEU A 184 -39.60 -6.49 -13.71
N ASN A 185 -40.51 -7.37 -14.13
CA ASN A 185 -40.32 -8.83 -14.07
C ASN A 185 -39.72 -9.36 -15.37
N GLY A 186 -39.40 -8.49 -16.33
CA GLY A 186 -38.86 -8.85 -17.65
C GLY A 186 -39.90 -9.47 -18.58
N ASN A 187 -41.20 -9.21 -18.38
CA ASN A 187 -42.22 -9.62 -19.34
C ASN A 187 -42.29 -8.59 -20.47
N GLU A 188 -42.21 -9.05 -21.72
CA GLU A 188 -42.24 -8.18 -22.90
C GLU A 188 -43.55 -7.39 -23.00
N LEU A 189 -43.42 -6.07 -23.15
CA LEU A 189 -44.51 -5.14 -23.42
C LEU A 189 -44.57 -4.80 -24.91
N TRP A 190 -43.41 -4.64 -25.56
CA TRP A 190 -43.29 -4.52 -27.02
C TRP A 190 -41.84 -4.76 -27.46
N ASN A 191 -41.68 -5.12 -28.74
CA ASN A 191 -40.39 -5.15 -29.44
C ASN A 191 -40.43 -4.35 -30.74
N LYS A 192 -39.27 -3.84 -31.17
CA LYS A 192 -39.10 -3.18 -32.46
C LYS A 192 -37.70 -3.44 -32.98
N SER A 193 -37.59 -3.59 -34.30
CA SER A 193 -36.33 -3.67 -35.02
C SER A 193 -36.18 -2.52 -36.00
N LEU A 194 -34.96 -2.00 -36.11
CA LEU A 194 -34.55 -0.99 -37.09
C LEU A 194 -33.43 -1.59 -37.96
N LEU A 195 -33.67 -1.64 -39.28
CA LEU A 195 -32.67 -2.07 -40.24
C LEU A 195 -31.58 -1.00 -40.34
N ILE A 196 -30.37 -1.32 -39.89
CA ILE A 196 -29.24 -0.37 -39.89
C ILE A 196 -28.23 -0.63 -41.00
N GLY A 197 -28.32 -1.76 -41.71
CA GLY A 197 -27.40 -2.13 -42.79
C GLY A 197 -26.20 -2.94 -42.27
N CYS A 198 -25.06 -2.86 -42.96
CA CYS A 198 -23.85 -3.57 -42.56
C CYS A 198 -23.06 -2.77 -41.51
N TYR A 199 -23.59 -2.75 -40.29
CA TYR A 199 -22.96 -2.11 -39.14
C TYR A 199 -23.00 -3.02 -37.90
N GLN A 200 -22.04 -2.83 -37.00
CA GLN A 200 -21.93 -3.48 -35.70
C GLN A 200 -22.06 -2.42 -34.61
N LEU A 201 -22.76 -2.76 -33.52
CA LEU A 201 -22.92 -1.87 -32.39
C LEU A 201 -21.64 -1.82 -31.55
N THR A 202 -21.16 -0.63 -31.22
CA THR A 202 -20.00 -0.45 -30.33
C THR A 202 -20.36 0.21 -28.99
N ASN A 203 -21.33 1.12 -28.98
CA ASN A 203 -21.76 1.79 -27.76
C ASN A 203 -23.20 2.30 -27.84
N ILE A 204 -23.87 2.40 -26.69
CA ILE A 204 -25.18 3.03 -26.53
C ILE A 204 -25.13 3.92 -25.31
N GLN A 205 -25.65 5.13 -25.45
CA GLN A 205 -25.82 6.08 -24.36
C GLN A 205 -27.26 6.61 -24.38
N ASP A 206 -27.93 6.59 -23.24
CA ASP A 206 -29.21 7.26 -23.10
C ASP A 206 -29.04 8.76 -22.92
N THR A 207 -30.09 9.50 -23.21
CA THR A 207 -30.10 10.96 -23.17
C THR A 207 -31.16 11.51 -22.23
N LEU A 208 -30.96 12.75 -21.78
CA LEU A 208 -31.87 13.48 -20.89
C LEU A 208 -33.29 13.62 -21.46
N ASP A 209 -33.45 13.63 -22.79
CA ASP A 209 -34.73 13.67 -23.49
C ASP A 209 -35.36 12.29 -23.71
N ASN A 210 -34.90 11.26 -22.99
CA ASN A 210 -35.35 9.85 -23.09
C ASN A 210 -35.16 9.22 -24.48
N ALA A 211 -34.28 9.80 -25.29
CA ALA A 211 -33.77 9.22 -26.53
C ALA A 211 -32.48 8.42 -26.26
N TYR A 212 -31.93 7.80 -27.30
CA TYR A 212 -30.69 7.03 -27.25
C TYR A 212 -29.76 7.46 -28.37
N VAL A 213 -28.47 7.57 -28.07
CA VAL A 213 -27.40 7.73 -29.05
C VAL A 213 -26.67 6.41 -29.16
N VAL A 214 -26.52 5.94 -30.39
CA VAL A 214 -26.04 4.60 -30.73
C VAL A 214 -24.87 4.75 -31.68
N SER A 215 -23.74 4.15 -31.31
CA SER A 215 -22.53 4.10 -32.13
C SER A 215 -22.47 2.79 -32.92
N LEU A 216 -22.27 2.92 -34.23
CA LEU A 216 -22.33 1.83 -35.21
C LEU A 216 -21.06 1.82 -36.07
N LEU A 217 -20.19 0.83 -35.88
CA LEU A 217 -19.00 0.61 -36.70
C LEU A 217 -19.39 -0.08 -38.02
N SER A 218 -18.90 0.42 -39.15
CA SER A 218 -19.17 -0.21 -40.45
C SER A 218 -18.53 -1.60 -40.52
N CYS A 219 -19.14 -2.52 -41.28
CA CYS A 219 -18.55 -3.86 -41.48
C CYS A 219 -17.15 -3.84 -42.13
N THR A 220 -16.76 -2.73 -42.76
CA THR A 220 -15.41 -2.56 -43.32
C THR A 220 -14.39 -2.14 -42.25
N GLY A 221 -14.83 -1.79 -41.03
CA GLY A 221 -13.99 -1.37 -39.91
C GLY A 221 -13.45 0.06 -40.03
N ALA A 222 -13.83 0.81 -41.07
CA ALA A 222 -13.21 2.10 -41.39
C ALA A 222 -13.92 3.31 -40.76
N ASP A 223 -15.25 3.26 -40.62
CA ASP A 223 -16.05 4.43 -40.27
C ASP A 223 -17.05 4.13 -39.15
N THR A 224 -17.27 5.08 -38.26
CA THR A 224 -18.33 5.00 -37.25
C THR A 224 -19.50 5.92 -37.60
N LYS A 225 -20.70 5.35 -37.68
CA LYS A 225 -21.96 6.07 -37.77
C LYS A 225 -22.57 6.21 -36.37
N ILE A 226 -22.84 7.42 -35.93
CA ILE A 226 -23.62 7.69 -34.72
C ILE A 226 -25.04 8.04 -35.13
N ILE A 227 -26.02 7.37 -34.53
CA ILE A 227 -27.44 7.67 -34.73
C ILE A 227 -28.08 8.06 -33.41
N LYS A 228 -28.95 9.07 -33.40
CA LYS A 228 -29.86 9.33 -32.29
C LYS A 228 -31.23 8.79 -32.65
N ILE A 229 -31.80 7.98 -31.77
CA ILE A 229 -33.14 7.40 -31.91
C ILE A 229 -34.02 7.85 -30.74
N ASP A 230 -35.31 8.07 -30.98
CA ASP A 230 -36.26 8.39 -29.91
C ASP A 230 -36.58 7.17 -29.03
N SER A 231 -37.38 7.38 -27.98
CA SER A 231 -37.83 6.31 -27.07
C SER A 231 -38.65 5.21 -27.74
N ASN A 232 -39.12 5.45 -28.97
CA ASN A 232 -39.90 4.52 -29.78
C ASN A 232 -39.04 3.88 -30.88
N GLY A 233 -37.72 4.11 -30.91
CA GLY A 233 -36.79 3.56 -31.89
C GLY A 233 -36.86 4.21 -33.27
N ASN A 234 -37.38 5.44 -33.40
CA ASN A 234 -37.33 6.20 -34.65
C ASN A 234 -36.05 7.03 -34.73
N GLU A 235 -35.39 7.02 -35.89
CA GLU A 235 -34.19 7.86 -36.12
C GLU A 235 -34.55 9.36 -36.10
N LEU A 236 -33.82 10.12 -35.29
CA LEU A 236 -33.90 11.57 -35.19
C LEU A 236 -32.82 12.24 -36.04
N TRP A 237 -31.59 11.75 -35.96
CA TRP A 237 -30.46 12.20 -36.79
C TRP A 237 -29.36 11.15 -36.84
N ASN A 238 -28.48 11.25 -37.83
CA ASN A 238 -27.25 10.48 -37.88
C ASN A 238 -26.04 11.32 -38.32
N ARG A 239 -24.84 10.90 -37.92
CA ARG A 239 -23.54 11.48 -38.30
C ARG A 239 -22.54 10.36 -38.56
N THR A 240 -21.59 10.59 -39.46
CA THR A 240 -20.51 9.64 -39.75
C THR A 240 -19.18 10.30 -39.45
N PHE A 241 -18.31 9.59 -38.73
CA PHE A 241 -16.94 9.97 -38.43
C PHE A 241 -16.02 9.03 -39.22
N GLU A 242 -15.37 9.58 -40.24
CA GLU A 242 -14.50 8.82 -41.15
C GLU A 242 -13.18 8.44 -40.44
N TYR A 243 -12.68 7.24 -40.73
CA TYR A 243 -11.41 6.71 -40.18
C TYR A 243 -11.34 6.72 -38.64
N SER A 244 -12.50 6.64 -37.98
CA SER A 244 -12.63 6.77 -36.54
C SER A 244 -13.49 5.63 -36.00
N ILE A 245 -13.01 4.93 -34.99
CA ILE A 245 -13.75 3.90 -34.25
C ILE A 245 -14.15 4.50 -32.91
N ILE A 246 -15.44 4.55 -32.60
CA ILE A 246 -15.93 5.08 -31.31
C ILE A 246 -16.35 3.94 -30.40
N HIS A 247 -15.74 3.85 -29.22
CA HIS A 247 -15.96 2.80 -28.22
C HIS A 247 -16.86 3.26 -27.07
N SER A 248 -16.90 4.56 -26.79
CA SER A 248 -17.72 5.11 -25.69
C SER A 248 -18.28 6.49 -26.00
N ILE A 249 -19.49 6.76 -25.52
CA ILE A 249 -20.22 8.02 -25.70
C ILE A 249 -20.78 8.45 -24.35
N GLN A 250 -20.65 9.73 -24.00
CA GLN A 250 -21.40 10.34 -22.89
C GLN A 250 -22.04 11.66 -23.30
N GLN A 251 -23.25 11.92 -22.80
CA GLN A 251 -23.91 13.21 -22.98
C GLN A 251 -23.30 14.23 -22.01
N THR A 252 -22.92 15.41 -22.51
CA THR A 252 -22.39 16.51 -21.72
C THR A 252 -23.51 17.45 -21.25
N SER A 253 -23.24 18.26 -20.23
CA SER A 253 -24.24 19.15 -19.60
C SER A 253 -24.75 20.28 -20.51
N ASP A 254 -24.09 20.51 -21.64
CA ASP A 254 -24.47 21.44 -22.70
C ASP A 254 -25.34 20.78 -23.79
N ASP A 255 -25.96 19.63 -23.48
CA ASP A 255 -26.74 18.75 -24.37
C ASP A 255 -25.96 18.12 -25.53
N GLY A 256 -24.66 18.43 -25.69
CA GLY A 256 -23.78 17.77 -26.66
C GLY A 256 -23.28 16.41 -26.20
N PHE A 257 -22.29 15.87 -26.91
CA PHE A 257 -21.69 14.57 -26.58
C PHE A 257 -20.18 14.63 -26.55
N VAL A 258 -19.57 13.79 -25.72
CA VAL A 258 -18.15 13.44 -25.79
C VAL A 258 -18.03 11.98 -26.22
N LEU A 259 -17.12 11.72 -27.16
CA LEU A 259 -16.90 10.43 -27.81
C LEU A 259 -15.45 10.03 -27.58
N ALA A 260 -15.21 8.81 -27.09
CA ALA A 260 -13.89 8.24 -26.92
C ALA A 260 -13.71 7.03 -27.85
N GLY A 261 -12.54 6.92 -28.45
CA GLY A 261 -12.27 5.92 -29.46
C GLY A 261 -10.84 5.91 -29.95
N ASN A 262 -10.63 5.50 -31.20
CA ASN A 262 -9.35 5.59 -31.87
C ASN A 262 -9.49 6.11 -33.30
N LYS A 263 -8.39 6.65 -33.84
CA LYS A 263 -8.33 7.22 -35.20
C LYS A 263 -7.20 6.59 -36.01
N GLU A 264 -7.55 6.07 -37.18
CA GLU A 264 -6.57 5.61 -38.16
C GLU A 264 -5.89 6.82 -38.81
N LEU A 265 -4.55 6.87 -38.76
CA LEU A 265 -3.79 7.96 -39.38
C LEU A 265 -3.50 7.67 -40.86
N ALA A 266 -3.93 8.58 -41.74
CA ALA A 266 -3.78 8.45 -43.17
C ALA A 266 -2.31 8.29 -43.60
N GLY A 267 -1.97 7.16 -44.22
CA GLY A 267 -0.65 6.88 -44.79
C GLY A 267 0.23 5.92 -43.99
N THR A 268 -0.24 5.42 -42.85
CA THR A 268 0.43 4.39 -42.06
C THR A 268 -0.46 3.16 -41.95
N ILE A 269 0.07 2.01 -42.35
CA ILE A 269 -0.58 0.71 -42.12
C ILE A 269 -0.34 0.38 -40.63
N ASP A 270 -1.42 0.15 -39.89
CA ASP A 270 -1.45 -0.44 -38.53
C ASP A 270 -1.26 0.48 -37.30
N TYR A 271 -1.47 1.81 -37.38
CA TYR A 271 -1.36 2.70 -36.21
C TYR A 271 -2.62 3.52 -35.95
N ASP A 272 -3.12 3.40 -34.72
CA ASP A 272 -4.32 4.05 -34.20
C ASP A 272 -3.94 4.94 -33.02
N ASP A 273 -4.28 6.23 -33.07
CA ASP A 273 -4.13 7.12 -31.91
C ASP A 273 -5.42 7.12 -31.07
N GLY A 274 -5.29 7.27 -29.75
CA GLY A 274 -6.44 7.50 -28.88
C GLY A 274 -7.16 8.78 -29.27
N LEU A 275 -8.48 8.72 -29.49
CA LEU A 275 -9.28 9.82 -30.04
C LEU A 275 -10.35 10.27 -29.05
N LEU A 276 -10.41 11.59 -28.81
CA LEU A 276 -11.48 12.24 -28.07
C LEU A 276 -12.17 13.28 -28.95
N ILE A 277 -13.49 13.18 -29.12
CA ILE A 277 -14.28 14.12 -29.92
C ILE A 277 -15.37 14.74 -29.05
N LYS A 278 -15.57 16.05 -29.15
CA LYS A 278 -16.73 16.77 -28.60
C LYS A 278 -17.64 17.21 -29.72
N THR A 279 -18.94 17.04 -29.50
CA THR A 279 -19.99 17.45 -30.43
C THR A 279 -21.01 18.38 -29.77
N ASP A 280 -21.84 19.00 -30.60
CA ASP A 280 -23.08 19.66 -30.19
C ASP A 280 -24.25 18.67 -30.01
N SER A 281 -25.42 19.16 -29.61
CA SER A 281 -26.61 18.33 -29.38
C SER A 281 -27.18 17.63 -30.63
N ASN A 282 -26.74 18.05 -31.82
CA ASN A 282 -27.10 17.45 -33.11
C ASN A 282 -26.00 16.50 -33.63
N GLY A 283 -24.97 16.23 -32.83
CA GLY A 283 -23.84 15.37 -33.17
C GLY A 283 -22.81 16.04 -34.10
N ASN A 284 -22.90 17.34 -34.36
CA ASN A 284 -21.87 18.03 -35.16
C ASN A 284 -20.60 18.20 -34.34
N GLU A 285 -19.45 17.87 -34.93
CA GLU A 285 -18.14 18.03 -34.28
C GLU A 285 -17.87 19.50 -33.93
N LEU A 286 -17.48 19.74 -32.67
CA LEU A 286 -16.98 21.02 -32.17
C LEU A 286 -15.45 21.02 -32.13
N TRP A 287 -14.85 19.93 -31.64
CA TRP A 287 -13.41 19.71 -31.64
C TRP A 287 -13.08 18.23 -31.51
N ASN A 288 -11.88 17.84 -31.94
CA ASN A 288 -11.28 16.53 -31.69
C ASN A 288 -9.82 16.66 -31.22
N LYS A 289 -9.33 15.65 -30.50
CA LYS A 289 -7.96 15.54 -29.97
C LYS A 289 -7.48 14.10 -30.11
N THR A 290 -6.22 13.93 -30.53
CA THR A 290 -5.53 12.65 -30.49
C THR A 290 -4.51 12.62 -29.37
N TYR A 291 -4.30 11.45 -28.78
CA TYR A 291 -3.41 11.20 -27.66
C TYR A 291 -2.56 9.97 -27.98
N GLN A 292 -1.27 10.06 -27.63
CA GLN A 292 -0.28 9.02 -27.90
C GLN A 292 0.60 8.84 -26.67
N GLU A 293 1.01 7.60 -26.40
CA GLU A 293 2.05 7.29 -25.43
C GLU A 293 3.42 7.37 -26.16
N ARG A 294 4.46 7.79 -25.44
CA ARG A 294 5.72 8.24 -26.03
C ARG A 294 6.44 7.10 -26.78
N ASN A 295 6.30 7.12 -28.10
CA ASN A 295 6.87 6.20 -29.11
C ASN A 295 6.03 4.95 -29.41
N ASN A 296 4.77 4.86 -29.00
CA ASN A 296 3.96 3.64 -29.18
C ASN A 296 3.27 3.49 -30.54
N TYR A 297 2.73 2.28 -30.77
CA TYR A 297 2.18 1.87 -32.07
C TYR A 297 0.66 2.02 -32.18
N SER A 298 -0.10 1.71 -31.13
CA SER A 298 -1.55 1.86 -31.17
C SER A 298 -2.11 2.10 -29.78
N GLU A 299 -2.96 3.12 -29.68
CA GLU A 299 -3.66 3.53 -28.48
C GLU A 299 -5.17 3.49 -28.72
N ILE A 300 -5.88 2.78 -27.85
CA ILE A 300 -7.32 2.59 -27.99
C ILE A 300 -7.98 3.06 -26.70
N PHE A 301 -8.76 4.14 -26.79
CA PHE A 301 -9.63 4.56 -25.72
C PHE A 301 -10.91 3.73 -25.71
N GLY A 302 -11.23 3.19 -24.54
CA GLY A 302 -12.47 2.48 -24.26
C GLY A 302 -13.42 3.37 -23.46
N PRO A 303 -13.57 3.13 -22.14
CA PRO A 303 -14.57 3.80 -21.31
C PRO A 303 -14.21 5.27 -21.08
N ILE A 304 -15.19 6.15 -21.19
CA ILE A 304 -15.08 7.56 -20.79
C ILE A 304 -16.04 7.86 -19.63
N GLN A 305 -15.65 8.78 -18.76
CA GLN A 305 -16.52 9.39 -17.77
C GLN A 305 -16.28 10.90 -17.67
N ILE A 306 -17.36 11.68 -17.61
CA ILE A 306 -17.31 13.10 -17.24
C ILE A 306 -17.03 13.21 -15.73
N THR A 307 -15.96 13.91 -15.38
CA THR A 307 -15.57 14.12 -13.98
C THR A 307 -16.42 15.21 -13.34
N SER A 308 -16.66 15.12 -12.04
CA SER A 308 -17.44 16.07 -11.26
C SER A 308 -16.92 17.52 -11.28
N GLU A 309 -15.60 17.70 -11.44
CA GLU A 309 -14.94 19.01 -11.55
C GLU A 309 -14.95 19.58 -12.97
N GLY A 310 -15.52 18.84 -13.92
CA GLY A 310 -15.45 19.13 -15.35
C GLY A 310 -14.21 18.52 -16.03
N GLY A 311 -14.36 18.21 -17.32
CA GLY A 311 -13.39 17.42 -18.07
C GLY A 311 -13.73 15.94 -18.09
N PHE A 312 -12.75 15.12 -18.48
CA PHE A 312 -12.97 13.72 -18.81
C PHE A 312 -11.87 12.83 -18.26
N ILE A 313 -12.24 11.66 -17.75
CA ILE A 313 -11.32 10.55 -17.46
C ILE A 313 -11.62 9.44 -18.47
N ILE A 314 -10.59 8.92 -19.12
CA ILE A 314 -10.71 7.97 -20.23
C ILE A 314 -9.79 6.78 -19.95
N GLY A 315 -10.36 5.58 -19.91
CA GLY A 315 -9.60 4.33 -19.85
C GLY A 315 -9.38 3.73 -21.23
N GLY A 316 -8.51 2.74 -21.32
CA GLY A 316 -8.19 2.05 -22.56
C GLY A 316 -6.91 1.23 -22.42
N TYR A 317 -6.18 1.09 -23.52
CA TYR A 317 -4.87 0.46 -23.54
C TYR A 317 -3.94 1.07 -24.60
N SER A 318 -2.64 0.85 -24.42
CA SER A 318 -1.57 1.33 -25.30
C SER A 318 -0.54 0.21 -25.55
N TYR A 319 -0.04 0.04 -26.78
CA TYR A 319 0.98 -0.97 -27.11
C TYR A 319 2.41 -0.43 -27.07
N ASP A 320 3.33 -1.12 -26.38
CA ASP A 320 4.76 -0.74 -26.34
C ASP A 320 5.45 -0.91 -27.70
N ALA A 321 6.25 0.08 -28.12
CA ALA A 321 7.03 0.00 -29.34
C ALA A 321 8.41 -0.67 -29.24
N ASN A 322 8.91 -0.95 -28.04
CA ASN A 322 10.23 -1.57 -27.84
C ASN A 322 10.24 -3.08 -28.09
N GLY A 323 9.06 -3.70 -28.27
CA GLY A 323 8.94 -5.08 -28.71
C GLY A 323 9.38 -5.23 -30.17
N SER A 324 10.29 -6.17 -30.45
CA SER A 324 10.47 -6.67 -31.83
C SER A 324 9.10 -7.04 -32.40
N HIS A 325 8.87 -6.93 -33.72
CA HIS A 325 7.59 -7.22 -34.42
C HIS A 325 6.86 -8.54 -34.03
N LEU A 326 7.47 -9.39 -33.20
CA LEU A 326 7.01 -10.68 -32.74
C LEU A 326 6.50 -10.69 -31.28
N ILE A 327 6.64 -9.65 -30.45
CA ILE A 327 6.08 -9.60 -29.08
C ILE A 327 5.55 -8.18 -28.84
N ARG A 328 4.22 -8.01 -28.76
CA ARG A 328 3.55 -6.72 -28.54
C ARG A 328 2.76 -6.77 -27.23
N GLY A 329 3.45 -6.53 -26.12
CA GLY A 329 2.80 -6.29 -24.83
C GLY A 329 2.20 -4.89 -24.81
N GLY A 330 1.11 -4.70 -24.08
CA GLY A 330 0.49 -3.39 -23.94
C GLY A 330 0.03 -3.13 -22.51
N TYR A 331 -0.04 -1.85 -22.17
CA TYR A 331 -0.42 -1.36 -20.86
C TYR A 331 -1.90 -0.98 -20.85
N GLY A 332 -2.58 -1.19 -19.73
CA GLY A 332 -3.81 -0.47 -19.44
C GLY A 332 -3.48 1.02 -19.36
N TRP A 333 -4.26 1.88 -20.00
CA TRP A 333 -3.95 3.31 -20.11
C TRP A 333 -5.11 4.18 -19.64
N LEU A 334 -4.84 5.10 -18.72
CA LEU A 334 -5.80 6.03 -18.15
C LEU A 334 -5.34 7.46 -18.45
N VAL A 335 -6.22 8.26 -19.05
CA VAL A 335 -5.94 9.65 -19.43
C VAL A 335 -6.97 10.58 -18.82
N ARG A 336 -6.49 11.62 -18.15
CA ARG A 336 -7.32 12.71 -17.62
C ARG A 336 -7.12 13.96 -18.44
N THR A 337 -8.23 14.64 -18.73
CA THR A 337 -8.24 15.86 -19.53
C THR A 337 -9.16 16.90 -18.92
N ASN A 338 -8.90 18.18 -19.16
CA ASN A 338 -9.86 19.24 -18.84
C ASN A 338 -11.06 19.24 -19.82
N SER A 339 -12.04 20.12 -19.60
CA SER A 339 -13.26 20.22 -20.42
C SER A 339 -13.03 20.55 -21.91
N ASN A 340 -11.82 21.01 -22.27
CA ASN A 340 -11.43 21.32 -23.64
C ASN A 340 -10.60 20.20 -24.29
N GLY A 341 -10.47 19.04 -23.62
CA GLY A 341 -9.65 17.92 -24.10
C GLY A 341 -8.16 18.22 -24.08
N VAL A 342 -7.67 19.05 -23.16
CA VAL A 342 -6.21 19.16 -22.90
C VAL A 342 -5.86 18.17 -21.81
N GLU A 343 -4.88 17.30 -22.08
CA GLU A 343 -4.34 16.35 -21.12
C GLU A 343 -3.81 17.07 -19.87
N LEU A 344 -4.22 16.56 -18.70
CA LEU A 344 -3.72 17.00 -17.40
C LEU A 344 -2.67 16.01 -16.89
N TRP A 345 -2.94 14.71 -17.01
CA TRP A 345 -2.03 13.62 -16.70
C TRP A 345 -2.50 12.34 -17.37
N ASN A 346 -1.61 11.35 -17.48
CA ASN A 346 -1.94 9.99 -17.84
C ASN A 346 -1.15 8.98 -17.00
N MET A 347 -1.68 7.77 -16.87
CA MET A 347 -1.08 6.67 -16.13
C MET A 347 -1.17 5.38 -16.94
N THR A 348 -0.11 4.58 -16.91
CA THR A 348 -0.07 3.23 -17.46
C THR A 348 -0.03 2.20 -16.34
N PHE A 349 -0.67 1.06 -16.56
CA PHE A 349 -0.77 -0.01 -15.59
C PHE A 349 -0.45 -1.35 -16.27
N GLY A 350 0.27 -2.24 -15.59
CA GLY A 350 0.68 -3.55 -16.13
C GLY A 350 1.90 -3.49 -17.05
N GLY A 351 1.88 -4.28 -18.14
CA GLY A 351 2.89 -4.27 -19.21
C GLY A 351 4.07 -5.23 -19.08
N ILE A 352 3.84 -6.50 -18.72
CA ILE A 352 4.86 -7.53 -19.00
C ILE A 352 4.93 -7.84 -20.51
N ASP A 353 6.03 -8.45 -20.98
CA ASP A 353 6.27 -8.91 -22.36
C ASP A 353 5.28 -10.03 -22.80
N SER A 354 3.98 -9.72 -22.82
CA SER A 354 2.89 -10.60 -23.28
C SER A 354 2.52 -10.29 -24.73
N PHE A 355 1.74 -11.17 -25.36
CA PHE A 355 1.19 -10.94 -26.70
C PHE A 355 -0.14 -10.17 -26.70
N ARG A 356 -0.64 -9.80 -25.52
CA ARG A 356 -1.92 -9.11 -25.32
C ARG A 356 -1.73 -7.93 -24.37
N PRO A 357 -2.51 -6.85 -24.52
CA PRO A 357 -2.49 -5.73 -23.59
C PRO A 357 -3.30 -6.02 -22.33
N ASP A 358 -2.93 -5.36 -21.22
CA ASP A 358 -3.84 -5.17 -20.09
C ASP A 358 -4.94 -4.18 -20.47
N LEU A 359 -6.17 -4.41 -20.02
CA LEU A 359 -7.35 -3.67 -20.47
C LEU A 359 -8.03 -2.94 -19.33
N ILE A 360 -8.36 -1.66 -19.55
CA ILE A 360 -9.33 -0.91 -18.72
C ILE A 360 -10.65 -0.84 -19.49
N ASN A 361 -11.63 -1.64 -19.06
CA ASN A 361 -12.94 -1.75 -19.69
C ASN A 361 -14.00 -0.84 -19.04
N PHE A 362 -13.75 -0.40 -17.80
CA PHE A 362 -14.63 0.51 -17.07
C PHE A 362 -13.81 1.46 -16.18
N VAL A 363 -14.25 2.71 -16.09
CA VAL A 363 -13.70 3.72 -15.17
C VAL A 363 -14.83 4.45 -14.46
N GLN A 364 -14.67 4.69 -13.16
CA GLN A 364 -15.61 5.48 -12.38
C GLN A 364 -14.90 6.32 -11.30
N GLU A 365 -15.23 7.61 -11.22
CA GLU A 365 -14.87 8.51 -10.13
C GLU A 365 -15.52 8.03 -8.83
N THR A 366 -14.69 7.90 -7.79
CA THR A 366 -15.09 7.44 -6.46
C THR A 366 -15.47 8.60 -5.55
N LEU A 367 -16.12 8.30 -4.41
CA LEU A 367 -16.60 9.31 -3.45
C LEU A 367 -15.48 10.19 -2.86
N ASP A 368 -14.25 9.68 -2.84
CA ASP A 368 -13.02 10.36 -2.41
C ASP A 368 -12.34 11.15 -3.55
N ARG A 369 -13.02 11.35 -4.69
CA ARG A 369 -12.48 12.01 -5.91
C ARG A 369 -11.35 11.26 -6.61
N GLY A 370 -11.04 10.04 -6.20
CA GLY A 370 -10.19 9.13 -6.96
C GLY A 370 -10.94 8.44 -8.10
N TYR A 371 -10.36 7.38 -8.63
CA TYR A 371 -10.96 6.58 -9.70
C TYR A 371 -10.82 5.09 -9.41
N ILE A 372 -11.89 4.34 -9.65
CA ILE A 372 -11.87 2.87 -9.69
C ILE A 372 -11.94 2.39 -11.14
N LEU A 373 -11.04 1.47 -11.49
CA LEU A 373 -10.91 0.89 -12.81
C LEU A 373 -11.27 -0.59 -12.73
N ALA A 374 -11.98 -1.10 -13.74
CA ALA A 374 -12.22 -2.53 -13.90
C ALA A 374 -11.86 -2.98 -15.32
N GLY A 375 -11.32 -4.19 -15.44
CA GLY A 375 -10.98 -4.80 -16.72
C GLY A 375 -10.33 -6.16 -16.57
N SER A 376 -9.31 -6.41 -17.38
CA SER A 376 -8.55 -7.67 -17.36
C SER A 376 -7.06 -7.42 -17.47
N THR A 377 -6.26 -8.24 -16.81
CA THR A 377 -4.80 -8.16 -16.83
C THR A 377 -4.19 -9.49 -17.22
N VAL A 378 -3.23 -9.47 -18.15
CA VAL A 378 -2.32 -10.59 -18.44
C VAL A 378 -1.03 -10.47 -17.65
N SER A 379 -0.76 -9.28 -17.09
CA SER A 379 0.47 -8.99 -16.36
C SER A 379 0.51 -9.53 -14.93
N TYR A 380 -0.64 -9.87 -14.38
CA TYR A 380 -0.82 -10.22 -12.97
C TYR A 380 -1.86 -11.34 -12.87
N GLY A 381 -1.78 -12.14 -11.81
CA GLY A 381 -2.72 -13.24 -11.57
C GLY A 381 -2.22 -14.59 -12.11
N ALA A 382 -3.14 -15.52 -12.37
CA ALA A 382 -2.85 -16.89 -12.74
C ALA A 382 -3.47 -17.25 -14.09
N GLY A 383 -2.80 -18.11 -14.86
CA GLY A 383 -3.34 -18.56 -16.15
C GLY A 383 -3.22 -17.50 -17.26
N ASP A 384 -4.31 -17.27 -17.99
CA ASP A 384 -4.32 -16.52 -19.25
C ASP A 384 -4.48 -15.00 -19.05
N TYR A 385 -5.62 -14.56 -18.53
CA TYR A 385 -5.89 -13.16 -18.16
C TYR A 385 -6.87 -13.15 -16.99
N ASP A 386 -6.61 -12.37 -15.94
CA ASP A 386 -7.47 -12.31 -14.75
C ASP A 386 -8.32 -11.04 -14.75
N ALA A 387 -9.47 -11.08 -14.06
CA ALA A 387 -10.24 -9.88 -13.82
C ALA A 387 -9.44 -8.94 -12.92
N TRP A 388 -9.40 -7.67 -13.29
CA TRP A 388 -8.52 -6.70 -12.67
C TRP A 388 -9.31 -5.51 -12.13
N LEU A 389 -9.02 -5.16 -10.88
CA LEU A 389 -9.56 -3.97 -10.23
C LEU A 389 -8.42 -3.09 -9.72
N THR A 390 -8.41 -1.82 -10.12
CA THR A 390 -7.35 -0.87 -9.76
C THR A 390 -7.94 0.41 -9.21
N LYS A 391 -7.49 0.84 -8.03
CA LYS A 391 -7.86 2.10 -7.41
C LYS A 391 -6.75 3.13 -7.59
N VAL A 392 -7.13 4.28 -8.13
CA VAL A 392 -6.28 5.44 -8.34
C VAL A 392 -6.74 6.55 -7.40
N SER A 393 -5.80 7.30 -6.84
CA SER A 393 -6.10 8.45 -5.99
C SER A 393 -6.74 9.60 -6.77
N SER A 394 -7.24 10.59 -6.03
CA SER A 394 -7.55 11.90 -6.62
C SER A 394 -6.27 12.62 -7.07
N GLU A 395 -6.43 13.77 -7.73
CA GLU A 395 -5.33 14.67 -8.14
C GLU A 395 -4.66 15.41 -6.96
N GLY A 396 -4.82 14.89 -5.73
CA GLY A 396 -4.25 15.38 -4.47
C GLY A 396 -4.64 16.82 -4.11
N SER A 397 -5.62 16.94 -3.20
CA SER A 397 -6.01 18.20 -2.56
C SER A 397 -5.47 18.32 -1.13
N VAL A 398 -5.34 19.56 -0.67
CA VAL A 398 -4.91 19.84 0.71
C VAL A 398 -5.99 20.62 1.44
N HIS A 399 -6.49 20.10 2.55
CA HIS A 399 -7.63 20.62 3.28
C HIS A 399 -7.22 21.19 4.63
N ASN A 400 -7.58 22.44 4.90
CA ASN A 400 -7.59 22.96 6.27
C ASN A 400 -8.96 22.68 6.89
N MET A 401 -9.00 21.71 7.82
CA MET A 401 -10.24 21.19 8.39
C MET A 401 -10.94 22.20 9.29
N ASN A 402 -10.18 23.10 9.93
CA ASN A 402 -10.71 24.13 10.81
C ASN A 402 -11.40 25.26 10.03
N LYS A 403 -10.95 25.53 8.79
CA LYS A 403 -11.47 26.60 7.95
C LYS A 403 -12.44 26.12 6.87
N GLY A 404 -12.46 24.82 6.56
CA GLY A 404 -13.23 24.27 5.44
C GLY A 404 -12.75 24.79 4.08
N ILE A 405 -11.44 25.07 3.98
CA ILE A 405 -10.80 25.60 2.77
C ILE A 405 -9.87 24.53 2.19
N THR A 406 -9.94 24.34 0.87
CA THR A 406 -9.05 23.47 0.11
C THR A 406 -8.00 24.29 -0.63
N TYR A 407 -6.78 23.77 -0.70
CA TYR A 407 -5.61 24.32 -1.35
C TYR A 407 -5.04 23.29 -2.34
N THR A 408 -4.30 23.78 -3.33
CA THR A 408 -3.64 22.94 -4.34
C THR A 408 -2.25 22.47 -3.93
N THR A 409 -1.67 23.05 -2.89
CA THR A 409 -0.31 22.72 -2.40
C THR A 409 -0.28 22.72 -0.87
N ILE A 410 0.64 21.96 -0.31
CA ILE A 410 0.80 21.82 1.14
C ILE A 410 1.31 23.14 1.73
N GLN A 411 2.27 23.79 1.08
CA GLN A 411 2.81 25.05 1.60
C GLN A 411 1.76 26.16 1.67
N LEU A 412 0.86 26.28 0.67
CA LEU A 412 -0.22 27.28 0.72
C LEU A 412 -1.19 27.02 1.88
N ALA A 413 -1.50 25.76 2.16
CA ALA A 413 -2.35 25.41 3.30
C ALA A 413 -1.71 25.81 4.64
N ILE A 414 -0.40 25.59 4.79
CA ILE A 414 0.38 25.99 5.98
C ILE A 414 0.44 27.52 6.10
N ASP A 415 0.70 28.22 5.01
CA ASP A 415 0.76 29.68 4.97
C ASP A 415 -0.59 30.30 5.33
N GLY A 416 -1.69 29.69 4.88
CA GLY A 416 -3.06 30.06 5.19
C GLY A 416 -3.54 29.63 6.58
N ALA A 417 -2.87 28.70 7.27
CA ALA A 417 -3.29 28.17 8.56
C ALA A 417 -3.03 29.11 9.74
N ASN A 418 -3.84 28.96 10.79
CA ASN A 418 -3.58 29.50 12.12
C ASN A 418 -2.86 28.45 12.99
N PRO A 419 -2.11 28.85 14.03
CA PRO A 419 -1.60 27.91 15.01
C PRO A 419 -2.72 27.07 15.64
N GLY A 420 -2.55 25.75 15.66
CA GLY A 420 -3.51 24.75 16.12
C GLY A 420 -4.38 24.14 15.01
N ASP A 421 -4.32 24.65 13.78
CA ASP A 421 -5.11 24.10 12.67
C ASP A 421 -4.62 22.69 12.26
N GLU A 422 -5.55 21.90 11.74
CA GLU A 422 -5.35 20.57 11.16
C GLU A 422 -5.40 20.65 9.63
N ILE A 423 -4.31 20.21 9.00
CA ILE A 423 -4.13 20.17 7.56
C ILE A 423 -4.08 18.70 7.12
N HIS A 424 -5.06 18.30 6.31
CA HIS A 424 -5.17 16.97 5.74
C HIS A 424 -4.75 16.99 4.28
N VAL A 425 -3.90 16.05 3.87
CA VAL A 425 -3.32 15.97 2.53
C VAL A 425 -3.80 14.69 1.87
N ASP A 426 -4.54 14.80 0.77
CA ASP A 426 -5.05 13.64 0.06
C ASP A 426 -3.92 12.84 -0.60
N SER A 427 -4.20 11.58 -0.92
CA SER A 427 -3.30 10.71 -1.69
C SER A 427 -2.86 11.40 -2.99
N GLY A 428 -1.60 11.26 -3.33
CA GLY A 428 -0.96 11.91 -4.48
C GLY A 428 0.54 12.13 -4.26
N THR A 429 1.25 12.47 -5.34
CA THR A 429 2.66 12.86 -5.31
C THR A 429 2.79 14.38 -5.41
N TYR A 430 3.27 14.99 -4.33
CA TYR A 430 3.49 16.42 -4.16
C TYR A 430 4.98 16.72 -4.33
N HIS A 431 5.32 17.57 -5.29
CA HIS A 431 6.70 17.99 -5.55
C HIS A 431 7.00 19.31 -4.84
N GLU A 432 7.20 19.25 -3.53
CA GLU A 432 7.39 20.42 -2.67
C GLU A 432 8.50 20.22 -1.62
N ASN A 433 9.15 21.31 -1.23
CA ASN A 433 9.95 21.39 0.00
C ASN A 433 9.17 22.25 1.01
N ILE A 434 8.77 21.66 2.13
CA ILE A 434 7.79 22.22 3.06
C ILE A 434 8.46 22.89 4.25
N LYS A 435 8.00 24.09 4.62
CA LYS A 435 8.42 24.83 5.80
C LYS A 435 7.27 24.96 6.79
N VAL A 436 7.41 24.31 7.93
CA VAL A 436 6.48 24.40 9.05
C VAL A 436 7.00 25.38 10.09
N ASN A 437 6.35 26.55 10.14
CA ASN A 437 6.67 27.67 11.03
C ASN A 437 5.51 28.04 11.97
N LYS A 438 4.47 27.20 12.02
CA LYS A 438 3.32 27.34 12.91
C LYS A 438 3.03 26.00 13.57
N GLN A 439 2.53 26.04 14.79
CA GLN A 439 2.01 24.84 15.46
C GLN A 439 0.83 24.32 14.63
N ILE A 440 0.94 23.15 14.02
CA ILE A 440 -0.12 22.55 13.19
C ILE A 440 -0.08 21.03 13.33
N THR A 441 -1.20 20.40 12.98
CA THR A 441 -1.21 18.99 12.63
C THR A 441 -1.21 18.88 11.11
N LEU A 442 -0.22 18.18 10.54
CA LEU A 442 -0.12 17.88 9.12
C LEU A 442 -0.21 16.36 8.97
N SER A 443 -1.24 15.86 8.29
CA SER A 443 -1.44 14.42 8.14
C SER A 443 -1.98 14.05 6.78
N SER A 444 -1.67 12.84 6.29
CA SER A 444 -2.38 12.33 5.12
C SER A 444 -3.83 12.00 5.45
N THR A 445 -4.73 12.24 4.51
CA THR A 445 -6.16 11.93 4.64
C THR A 445 -6.38 10.41 4.76
N SER A 446 -5.62 9.61 4.01
CA SER A 446 -5.72 8.15 4.02
C SER A 446 -5.11 7.51 5.28
N GLY A 447 -4.19 8.21 5.96
CA GLY A 447 -3.38 7.66 7.03
C GLY A 447 -2.37 6.59 6.59
N ASN A 448 -2.36 6.17 5.31
CA ASN A 448 -1.41 5.22 4.76
C ASN A 448 -0.25 5.97 4.09
N PRO A 449 0.98 5.89 4.62
CA PRO A 449 2.12 6.64 4.09
C PRO A 449 2.50 6.29 2.66
N ASN A 450 2.07 5.15 2.12
CA ASN A 450 2.39 4.79 0.74
C ASN A 450 1.68 5.66 -0.31
N TYR A 451 0.58 6.33 0.06
CA TYR A 451 -0.28 7.01 -0.92
C TYR A 451 -0.06 8.53 -0.97
N THR A 452 0.45 9.13 0.10
CA THR A 452 0.75 10.57 0.12
C THR A 452 2.26 10.77 0.12
N ILE A 453 2.79 11.07 -1.06
CA ILE A 453 4.22 11.11 -1.35
C ILE A 453 4.65 12.57 -1.46
N LEU A 454 5.62 12.99 -0.66
CA LEU A 454 6.31 14.27 -0.80
C LEU A 454 7.70 14.00 -1.38
N GLU A 455 7.92 14.48 -2.59
CA GLU A 455 9.18 14.36 -3.30
C GLU A 455 9.87 15.72 -3.36
N SER A 456 11.10 15.81 -2.84
CA SER A 456 11.84 17.07 -2.80
C SER A 456 12.31 17.50 -4.20
N PRO A 457 11.77 18.58 -4.81
CA PRO A 457 12.26 19.09 -6.09
C PRO A 457 13.67 19.70 -5.97
N ILE A 458 14.03 20.21 -4.79
CA ILE A 458 15.37 20.74 -4.49
C ILE A 458 16.08 19.79 -3.54
N ASN A 459 16.80 18.80 -4.09
CA ASN A 459 17.45 17.73 -3.32
C ASN A 459 18.51 18.16 -2.28
N SER A 460 18.84 19.45 -2.23
CA SER A 460 19.72 20.07 -1.23
C SER A 460 18.97 20.77 -0.09
N GLU A 461 17.64 20.63 -0.01
CA GLU A 461 16.77 21.10 1.06
C GLU A 461 16.06 19.92 1.74
N ASP A 462 15.59 20.11 2.96
CA ASP A 462 14.77 19.10 3.65
C ASP A 462 13.43 18.93 2.91
N VAL A 463 12.84 17.73 2.93
CA VAL A 463 11.47 17.55 2.40
C VAL A 463 10.48 18.30 3.30
N ILE A 464 10.59 18.12 4.62
CA ILE A 464 9.88 18.94 5.61
C ILE A 464 10.89 19.52 6.62
N ASN A 465 10.88 20.84 6.76
CA ASN A 465 11.64 21.58 7.76
C ASN A 465 10.71 22.18 8.82
N VAL A 466 10.88 21.74 10.07
CA VAL A 466 10.10 22.19 11.23
C VAL A 466 10.95 23.11 12.11
N SER A 467 10.42 24.29 12.40
CA SER A 467 11.12 25.36 13.13
C SER A 467 10.41 25.86 14.39
N VAL A 468 9.32 25.20 14.78
CA VAL A 468 8.48 25.57 15.93
C VAL A 468 8.06 24.34 16.73
N ASP A 469 7.61 24.58 17.96
CA ASP A 469 7.15 23.54 18.86
C ASP A 469 5.77 22.97 18.47
N SER A 470 5.49 21.78 19.00
CA SER A 470 4.16 21.16 19.00
C SER A 470 3.56 20.91 17.62
N VAL A 471 4.40 20.49 16.67
CA VAL A 471 3.98 20.09 15.33
C VAL A 471 3.72 18.59 15.29
N ASN A 472 2.62 18.16 14.68
CA ASN A 472 2.33 16.75 14.45
C ASN A 472 2.43 16.44 12.96
N ILE A 473 3.22 15.43 12.57
CA ILE A 473 3.39 15.00 11.17
C ILE A 473 3.18 13.50 11.06
N SER A 474 2.24 13.07 10.20
CA SER A 474 1.97 11.64 10.03
C SER A 474 1.41 11.20 8.69
N GLY A 475 1.76 9.98 8.27
CA GLY A 475 1.14 9.31 7.14
C GLY A 475 1.73 9.72 5.79
N PHE A 476 3.01 10.11 5.74
CA PHE A 476 3.67 10.52 4.49
C PHE A 476 4.81 9.60 4.09
N THR A 477 5.03 9.44 2.79
CA THR A 477 6.31 9.03 2.22
C THR A 477 7.12 10.28 1.86
N LEU A 478 8.35 10.42 2.37
CA LEU A 478 9.24 11.56 2.13
C LEU A 478 10.54 11.10 1.48
N LYS A 479 10.85 11.62 0.28
CA LYS A 479 12.00 11.15 -0.50
C LYS A 479 12.73 12.22 -1.30
N ASN A 480 13.92 11.85 -1.75
CA ASN A 480 14.80 12.56 -2.68
C ASN A 480 15.48 13.84 -2.13
N ALA A 481 15.56 14.01 -0.80
CA ALA A 481 16.45 15.00 -0.17
C ALA A 481 17.89 14.46 -0.05
N LEU A 482 18.61 14.38 -1.18
CA LEU A 482 19.91 13.71 -1.31
C LEU A 482 21.03 14.28 -0.40
N SER A 483 20.92 15.53 0.03
CA SER A 483 21.90 16.16 0.95
C SER A 483 21.32 16.62 2.29
N MET A 484 20.03 16.37 2.52
CA MET A 484 19.27 16.89 3.66
C MET A 484 18.33 15.83 4.25
N ALA A 485 17.43 16.23 5.15
CA ALA A 485 16.54 15.29 5.81
C ALA A 485 15.23 15.08 5.05
N GLY A 486 14.64 13.89 5.18
CA GLY A 486 13.22 13.71 4.92
C GLY A 486 12.41 14.59 5.88
N ILE A 487 12.68 14.50 7.18
CA ILE A 487 12.13 15.41 8.19
C ILE A 487 13.26 15.98 9.04
N TYR A 488 13.39 17.30 9.05
CA TYR A 488 14.26 18.04 9.96
C TYR A 488 13.45 18.81 11.00
N ILE A 489 13.84 18.70 12.27
CA ILE A 489 13.31 19.54 13.35
C ILE A 489 14.47 20.28 14.00
N GLY A 490 14.50 21.60 13.81
CA GLY A 490 15.54 22.48 14.33
C GLY A 490 14.99 23.45 15.36
N ASN A 491 15.51 23.41 16.59
CA ASN A 491 15.08 24.25 17.73
C ASN A 491 13.61 24.11 18.17
N GLY A 492 12.79 23.32 17.47
CA GLY A 492 11.43 22.97 17.89
C GLY A 492 11.42 21.78 18.86
N GLY A 493 10.41 21.65 19.71
CA GLY A 493 10.21 20.55 20.65
C GLY A 493 8.74 20.15 20.79
N ASN A 494 8.45 19.18 21.66
CA ASN A 494 7.07 18.74 21.94
C ASN A 494 6.29 18.27 20.70
N SER A 495 6.97 17.85 19.64
CA SER A 495 6.37 17.43 18.37
C SER A 495 6.15 15.93 18.31
N ASN A 496 5.16 15.49 17.54
CA ASN A 496 4.88 14.07 17.29
C ASN A 496 5.08 13.73 15.82
N ILE A 497 6.06 12.87 15.52
CA ILE A 497 6.34 12.39 14.18
C ILE A 497 6.01 10.92 14.13
N SER A 498 4.98 10.54 13.39
CA SER A 498 4.49 9.15 13.44
C SER A 498 4.04 8.59 12.11
N ASN A 499 4.24 7.28 11.91
CA ASN A 499 3.74 6.56 10.73
C ASN A 499 4.17 7.21 9.39
N ASN A 500 5.44 7.61 9.29
CA ASN A 500 6.02 8.13 8.05
C ASN A 500 7.04 7.16 7.47
N ILE A 501 7.16 7.14 6.15
CA ILE A 501 8.19 6.42 5.41
C ILE A 501 9.19 7.45 4.89
N LEU A 502 10.47 7.30 5.22
CA LEU A 502 11.53 8.22 4.82
C LEU A 502 12.61 7.44 4.08
N MET A 503 12.77 7.70 2.78
CA MET A 503 13.68 6.92 1.93
C MET A 503 14.45 7.77 0.93
N SER A 504 15.64 7.31 0.55
CA SER A 504 16.49 8.00 -0.44
C SER A 504 16.86 9.44 -0.05
N ASN A 505 17.02 9.69 1.26
CA ASN A 505 17.46 10.98 1.81
C ASN A 505 18.87 10.86 2.43
N TYR A 506 19.50 12.00 2.73
CA TYR A 506 20.73 11.97 3.52
C TYR A 506 20.45 11.60 4.97
N PHE A 507 19.50 12.29 5.61
CA PHE A 507 18.93 11.87 6.89
C PHE A 507 17.50 11.39 6.63
N GLY A 508 17.07 10.28 7.21
CA GLY A 508 15.64 9.99 7.29
C GLY A 508 14.98 11.07 8.15
N ILE A 509 15.23 11.01 9.46
CA ILE A 509 14.79 12.03 10.43
C ILE A 509 16.01 12.63 11.12
N LYS A 510 16.06 13.96 11.24
CA LYS A 510 17.09 14.67 12.03
C LYS A 510 16.44 15.61 13.05
N LEU A 511 16.76 15.39 14.33
CA LEU A 511 16.49 16.33 15.42
C LEU A 511 17.79 17.09 15.76
N ASP A 512 17.71 18.42 15.81
CA ASP A 512 18.85 19.30 16.06
C ASP A 512 18.45 20.40 17.05
N TYR A 513 19.03 20.38 18.25
CA TYR A 513 18.58 21.21 19.37
C TYR A 513 17.07 21.07 19.66
N SER A 514 16.54 19.85 19.54
CA SER A 514 15.11 19.57 19.52
C SER A 514 14.74 18.52 20.58
N SER A 515 14.09 18.97 21.66
CA SER A 515 13.84 18.14 22.85
C SER A 515 12.36 17.86 23.08
N ASN A 516 12.04 16.83 23.85
CA ASN A 516 10.66 16.45 24.22
C ASN A 516 9.78 15.98 23.04
N ASN A 517 10.37 15.43 21.97
CA ASN A 517 9.60 14.92 20.83
C ASN A 517 9.30 13.42 20.97
N THR A 518 8.21 13.00 20.34
CA THR A 518 7.86 11.59 20.17
C THR A 518 7.97 11.19 18.72
N LEU A 519 8.79 10.17 18.43
CA LEU A 519 8.95 9.56 17.13
C LEU A 519 8.41 8.14 17.22
N SER A 520 7.32 7.82 16.52
CA SER A 520 6.72 6.48 16.62
C SER A 520 6.26 5.85 15.32
N GLY A 521 6.63 4.59 15.08
CA GLY A 521 6.16 3.86 13.90
C GLY A 521 6.71 4.38 12.58
N ASN A 522 7.81 5.15 12.58
CA ASN A 522 8.41 5.67 11.34
C ASN A 522 9.35 4.62 10.73
N LYS A 523 9.39 4.53 9.40
CA LYS A 523 10.30 3.69 8.63
C LYS A 523 11.30 4.56 7.89
N ALA A 524 12.50 4.74 8.44
CA ALA A 524 13.61 5.44 7.82
C ALA A 524 14.60 4.43 7.22
N PHE A 525 14.50 4.15 5.92
CA PHE A 525 15.31 3.11 5.25
C PHE A 525 15.92 3.61 3.93
N ASN A 526 17.00 2.97 3.45
CA ASN A 526 17.73 3.41 2.26
C ASN A 526 18.18 4.89 2.32
N ASN A 527 18.47 5.39 3.51
CA ASN A 527 19.06 6.71 3.72
C ASN A 527 20.55 6.57 4.04
N ARG A 528 21.29 7.67 3.95
CA ARG A 528 22.67 7.69 4.45
C ARG A 528 22.68 7.52 5.98
N LEU A 529 21.81 8.20 6.69
CA LEU A 529 21.60 8.11 8.13
C LEU A 529 20.10 7.92 8.38
N GLY A 530 19.71 6.91 9.16
CA GLY A 530 18.29 6.63 9.44
C GLY A 530 17.64 7.71 10.30
N ILE A 531 17.85 7.63 11.62
CA ILE A 531 17.31 8.61 12.59
C ILE A 531 18.47 9.19 13.39
N VAL A 532 18.59 10.52 13.41
CA VAL A 532 19.70 11.21 14.06
C VAL A 532 19.21 12.25 15.05
N LEU A 533 19.73 12.20 16.27
CA LEU A 533 19.51 13.19 17.33
C LEU A 533 20.81 13.91 17.62
N VAL A 534 20.82 15.23 17.59
CA VAL A 534 21.99 16.06 17.92
C VAL A 534 21.57 17.15 18.89
N HIS A 535 22.25 17.27 20.03
CA HIS A 535 21.91 18.23 21.09
C HIS A 535 20.42 18.18 21.51
N SER A 536 19.84 16.99 21.52
CA SER A 536 18.39 16.76 21.59
C SER A 536 18.06 15.82 22.74
N ASN A 537 17.44 16.34 23.79
CA ASN A 537 17.21 15.62 25.05
C ASN A 537 15.75 15.18 25.20
N ASP A 538 15.51 14.24 26.11
CA ASP A 538 14.17 13.90 26.58
C ASP A 538 13.21 13.46 25.45
N ASN A 539 13.74 12.87 24.36
CA ASN A 539 12.93 12.38 23.24
C ASN A 539 12.57 10.90 23.42
N ILE A 540 11.41 10.50 22.88
CA ILE A 540 10.92 9.12 22.89
C ILE A 540 10.91 8.59 21.45
N LEU A 541 11.69 7.55 21.18
CA LEU A 541 11.70 6.82 19.93
C LEU A 541 11.08 5.44 20.18
N LYS A 542 9.88 5.20 19.65
CA LYS A 542 9.13 3.97 19.89
C LYS A 542 8.73 3.27 18.61
N ARG A 543 9.14 2.00 18.42
CA ARG A 543 8.75 1.19 17.26
C ARG A 543 9.09 1.83 15.92
N ASN A 544 10.21 2.53 15.83
CA ASN A 544 10.72 3.01 14.55
C ASN A 544 11.61 1.93 13.92
N ASN A 545 11.60 1.89 12.59
CA ASN A 545 12.47 1.04 11.79
C ASN A 545 13.49 1.91 11.06
N ALA A 546 14.75 1.84 11.49
CA ALA A 546 15.90 2.52 10.90
C ALA A 546 16.85 1.52 10.22
N SER A 547 16.31 0.63 9.39
CA SER A 547 17.06 -0.44 8.71
C SER A 547 17.53 -0.05 7.31
N ASP A 548 18.49 -0.80 6.77
CA ASP A 548 18.99 -0.64 5.39
C ASP A 548 19.59 0.78 5.14
N ASN A 549 20.19 1.38 6.16
CA ASN A 549 20.90 2.66 6.04
C ASN A 549 22.43 2.46 6.12
N SER A 550 23.21 3.54 5.97
CA SER A 550 24.63 3.44 6.36
C SER A 550 24.80 3.44 7.88
N TYR A 551 23.93 4.12 8.63
CA TYR A 551 23.81 3.99 10.09
C TYR A 551 22.32 4.05 10.45
N GLY A 552 21.90 3.23 11.41
CA GLY A 552 20.49 3.16 11.82
C GLY A 552 20.07 4.35 12.66
N ILE A 553 20.07 4.18 13.98
CA ILE A 553 19.73 5.24 14.95
C ILE A 553 21.01 5.79 15.57
N ASN A 554 21.21 7.10 15.52
CA ASN A 554 22.38 7.76 16.09
C ASN A 554 21.97 8.90 17.02
N VAL A 555 22.27 8.76 18.31
CA VAL A 555 22.09 9.78 19.34
C VAL A 555 23.45 10.41 19.61
N ALA A 556 23.63 11.68 19.27
CA ALA A 556 24.93 12.36 19.28
C ALA A 556 24.86 13.76 19.92
N GLY A 557 26.01 14.42 20.06
CA GLY A 557 26.10 15.80 20.52
C GLY A 557 25.53 16.02 21.93
N LEU A 558 25.95 15.24 22.93
CA LEU A 558 25.50 15.38 24.32
C LEU A 558 23.99 15.15 24.54
N SER A 559 23.28 14.53 23.60
CA SER A 559 21.86 14.18 23.71
C SER A 559 21.62 13.15 24.83
N SER A 560 20.90 13.56 25.86
CA SER A 560 20.72 12.81 27.11
C SER A 560 19.24 12.53 27.41
N ASN A 561 18.98 11.57 28.30
CA ASN A 561 17.63 11.21 28.77
C ASN A 561 16.67 10.74 27.66
N ASN A 562 17.16 10.26 26.51
CA ASN A 562 16.30 9.75 25.46
C ASN A 562 15.89 8.30 25.73
N ILE A 563 14.67 7.95 25.32
CA ILE A 563 14.07 6.64 25.52
C ILE A 563 13.85 5.98 24.15
N LEU A 564 14.59 4.91 23.87
CA LEU A 564 14.50 4.11 22.65
C LEU A 564 13.86 2.77 23.00
N VAL A 565 12.60 2.58 22.62
CA VAL A 565 11.83 1.37 22.95
C VAL A 565 11.34 0.64 21.70
N ALA A 566 11.65 -0.66 21.62
CA ALA A 566 11.17 -1.54 20.57
C ALA A 566 11.47 -1.05 19.14
N ASN A 567 12.60 -0.36 18.93
CA ASN A 567 13.03 0.05 17.60
C ASN A 567 13.80 -1.06 16.90
N ILE A 568 13.79 -1.04 15.57
CA ILE A 568 14.49 -1.97 14.70
C ILE A 568 15.59 -1.20 13.97
N ALA A 569 16.84 -1.64 14.08
CA ALA A 569 17.98 -1.10 13.36
C ALA A 569 18.78 -2.25 12.74
N SER A 570 18.35 -2.65 11.54
CA SER A 570 18.83 -3.86 10.87
C SER A 570 19.58 -3.56 9.58
N SER A 571 20.49 -4.45 9.18
CA SER A 571 21.13 -4.40 7.86
C SER A 571 21.84 -3.07 7.55
N ASN A 572 22.37 -2.38 8.56
CA ASN A 572 23.09 -1.13 8.35
C ASN A 572 24.55 -1.40 7.99
N ASN A 573 24.94 -1.02 6.77
CA ASN A 573 26.17 -1.55 6.15
C ASN A 573 27.38 -0.59 6.21
N GLY A 574 27.20 0.62 6.73
CA GLY A 574 28.20 1.66 6.64
C GLY A 574 28.39 2.16 5.20
N TYR A 575 29.15 3.23 5.03
CA TYR A 575 29.56 3.70 3.71
C TYR A 575 31.05 4.02 3.71
N GLY A 576 31.78 3.52 2.71
CA GLY A 576 33.24 3.64 2.66
C GLY A 576 33.88 2.93 3.85
N LEU A 577 34.58 3.70 4.70
CA LEU A 577 35.25 3.20 5.92
C LEU A 577 34.36 3.29 7.18
N GLY A 578 33.09 3.66 7.04
CA GLY A 578 32.16 3.75 8.17
C GLY A 578 31.82 2.38 8.75
N ARG A 579 31.61 2.31 10.07
CA ARG A 579 31.39 1.04 10.78
C ARG A 579 30.05 0.37 10.42
N GLY A 580 29.00 1.16 10.21
CA GLY A 580 27.66 0.63 9.98
C GLY A 580 27.01 0.13 11.25
N ASP A 581 26.86 1.01 12.25
CA ASP A 581 26.25 0.65 13.52
C ASP A 581 24.72 0.68 13.44
N GLY A 582 24.06 -0.25 14.14
CA GLY A 582 22.61 -0.31 14.27
C GLY A 582 22.09 0.84 15.13
N ILE A 583 22.39 0.82 16.43
CA ILE A 583 22.05 1.89 17.37
C ILE A 583 23.33 2.43 18.02
N GLY A 584 23.65 3.69 17.79
CA GLY A 584 24.82 4.36 18.36
C GLY A 584 24.43 5.49 19.32
N ILE A 585 24.93 5.45 20.55
CA ILE A 585 24.89 6.56 21.51
C ILE A 585 26.29 7.17 21.57
N ASN A 586 26.49 8.23 20.80
CA ASN A 586 27.76 8.88 20.53
C ASN A 586 27.93 10.18 21.33
N SER A 587 29.19 10.58 21.51
CA SER A 587 29.55 11.92 21.98
C SER A 587 28.97 12.30 23.35
N TRP A 588 29.08 11.39 24.33
CA TRP A 588 28.87 11.66 25.76
C TRP A 588 27.48 12.16 26.17
N GLY A 589 26.43 11.86 25.40
CA GLY A 589 25.05 12.06 25.83
C GLY A 589 24.59 10.94 26.74
N ASN A 590 24.32 11.22 28.01
CA ASN A 590 24.20 10.22 29.09
C ASN A 590 22.73 9.91 29.45
N ASN A 591 22.50 8.95 30.35
CA ASN A 591 21.17 8.62 30.89
C ASN A 591 20.13 8.19 29.83
N ASN A 592 20.56 7.64 28.70
CA ASN A 592 19.62 7.12 27.70
C ASN A 592 19.16 5.71 28.08
N THR A 593 17.91 5.38 27.74
CA THR A 593 17.32 4.06 27.98
C THR A 593 17.02 3.37 26.65
N LEU A 594 17.62 2.21 26.42
CA LEU A 594 17.41 1.36 25.26
C LEU A 594 16.75 0.07 25.74
N SER A 595 15.45 -0.09 25.45
CA SER A 595 14.69 -1.25 25.90
C SER A 595 13.97 -1.98 24.76
N GLY A 596 14.11 -3.30 24.69
CA GLY A 596 13.36 -4.12 23.72
C GLY A 596 13.74 -3.89 22.26
N ASN A 597 14.86 -3.24 21.95
CA ASN A 597 15.23 -2.92 20.57
C ASN A 597 15.86 -4.13 19.87
N THR A 598 15.66 -4.22 18.55
CA THR A 598 16.30 -5.22 17.69
C THR A 598 17.41 -4.56 16.88
N ALA A 599 18.65 -5.00 17.07
CA ALA A 599 19.80 -4.55 16.30
C ALA A 599 20.53 -5.76 15.70
N ASN A 600 20.28 -6.04 14.41
CA ASN A 600 20.84 -7.22 13.76
C ASN A 600 21.34 -6.99 12.33
N LEU A 601 22.21 -7.89 11.85
CA LEU A 601 22.74 -7.85 10.49
C LEU A 601 23.50 -6.55 10.16
N ASN A 602 23.99 -5.82 11.15
CA ASN A 602 24.76 -4.60 10.93
C ASN A 602 26.24 -4.93 10.73
N ASN A 603 26.90 -4.24 9.81
CA ASN A 603 28.31 -4.45 9.50
C ASN A 603 29.22 -4.09 10.70
N GLY A 604 28.79 -3.14 11.53
CA GLY A 604 29.50 -2.66 12.70
C GLY A 604 28.97 -3.27 14.01
N SER A 605 28.73 -2.41 14.98
CA SER A 605 28.12 -2.79 16.25
C SER A 605 26.59 -2.84 16.12
N GLY A 606 25.96 -3.82 16.76
CA GLY A 606 24.51 -3.79 16.96
C GLY A 606 24.13 -2.59 17.83
N ILE A 607 24.76 -2.48 19.00
CA ILE A 607 24.66 -1.32 19.89
C ILE A 607 26.07 -0.80 20.19
N PHE A 608 26.30 0.49 19.90
CA PHE A 608 27.54 1.20 20.23
C PHE A 608 27.28 2.29 21.27
N LEU A 609 28.12 2.32 22.31
CA LEU A 609 28.13 3.35 23.34
C LEU A 609 29.50 4.04 23.38
N ARG A 610 29.47 5.37 23.27
CA ARG A 610 30.49 6.30 23.75
C ARG A 610 29.83 7.29 24.70
N SER A 611 29.26 6.75 25.77
CA SER A 611 28.38 7.43 26.71
C SER A 611 28.27 6.66 28.03
N SER A 612 28.01 7.38 29.12
CA SER A 612 27.92 6.82 30.47
C SER A 612 26.48 6.82 31.00
N THR A 613 26.25 6.05 32.07
CA THR A 613 24.98 6.00 32.83
C THR A 613 23.73 5.64 32.02
N ASN A 614 23.88 4.88 30.94
CA ASN A 614 22.76 4.39 30.12
C ASN A 614 22.21 3.07 30.65
N ILE A 615 20.95 2.77 30.30
CA ILE A 615 20.27 1.52 30.62
C ILE A 615 19.97 0.76 29.32
N LEU A 616 20.52 -0.44 29.18
CA LEU A 616 20.25 -1.35 28.08
C LEU A 616 19.54 -2.58 28.63
N SER A 617 18.25 -2.74 28.31
CA SER A 617 17.45 -3.87 28.75
C SER A 617 16.67 -4.57 27.63
N GLU A 618 16.54 -5.89 27.70
CA GLU A 618 15.63 -6.66 26.83
C GLU A 618 15.93 -6.49 25.32
N ASN A 619 17.12 -6.03 24.94
CA ASN A 619 17.46 -5.83 23.53
C ASN A 619 17.86 -7.15 22.88
N SER A 620 17.46 -7.34 21.62
CA SER A 620 17.85 -8.46 20.76
C SER A 620 18.95 -8.02 19.80
N VAL A 621 20.18 -8.50 20.03
CA VAL A 621 21.38 -8.06 19.33
C VAL A 621 22.06 -9.24 18.67
N SER A 622 21.99 -9.35 17.34
CA SER A 622 22.48 -10.55 16.65
C SER A 622 23.06 -10.34 15.26
N LYS A 623 23.97 -11.23 14.83
CA LYS A 623 24.54 -11.19 13.47
C LYS A 623 25.23 -9.86 13.12
N ASN A 624 25.85 -9.22 14.10
CA ASN A 624 26.68 -8.04 13.91
C ASN A 624 28.17 -8.39 14.08
N ASN A 625 29.07 -7.49 13.71
CA ASN A 625 30.49 -7.66 14.01
C ASN A 625 30.74 -7.56 15.52
N GLN A 626 30.23 -6.51 16.16
CA GLN A 626 30.13 -6.43 17.63
C GLN A 626 28.67 -6.44 18.04
N GLY A 627 28.31 -7.18 19.09
CA GLY A 627 26.98 -7.11 19.68
C GLY A 627 26.80 -5.78 20.38
N ILE A 628 27.37 -5.67 21.59
CA ILE A 628 27.39 -4.44 22.39
C ILE A 628 28.84 -3.97 22.52
N TYR A 629 29.15 -2.79 21.99
CA TYR A 629 30.47 -2.17 22.10
C TYR A 629 30.39 -0.91 22.97
N MET A 630 31.19 -0.87 24.04
CA MET A 630 31.32 0.26 24.97
C MET A 630 32.73 0.84 24.91
N GLU A 631 32.84 2.09 24.53
CA GLU A 631 34.11 2.82 24.43
C GLU A 631 34.10 4.04 25.35
N SER A 632 35.02 4.09 26.32
CA SER A 632 35.07 5.18 27.32
C SER A 632 33.69 5.46 27.94
N SER A 633 33.01 4.38 28.32
CA SER A 633 31.59 4.35 28.67
C SER A 633 31.41 3.73 30.04
N ASP A 634 31.16 4.57 31.04
CA ASP A 634 31.20 4.16 32.43
C ASP A 634 29.80 4.08 33.04
N SER A 635 29.67 3.30 34.12
CA SER A 635 28.46 3.26 34.95
C SER A 635 27.17 2.93 34.19
N ASN A 636 27.24 2.19 33.07
CA ASN A 636 26.07 1.72 32.34
C ASN A 636 25.48 0.45 32.98
N ALA A 637 24.17 0.28 32.87
CA ALA A 637 23.46 -0.92 33.28
C ALA A 637 23.04 -1.73 32.05
N VAL A 638 23.63 -2.91 31.86
CA VAL A 638 23.35 -3.82 30.74
C VAL A 638 22.73 -5.08 31.33
N ASN A 639 21.41 -5.22 31.21
CA ASN A 639 20.68 -6.33 31.82
C ASN A 639 19.65 -6.97 30.89
N SER A 640 19.42 -8.27 31.03
CA SER A 640 18.33 -8.95 30.29
C SER A 640 18.43 -8.84 28.77
N ASN A 641 19.62 -8.62 28.19
CA ASN A 641 19.79 -8.53 26.74
C ASN A 641 20.12 -9.90 26.13
N ASN A 642 19.55 -10.20 24.97
CA ASN A 642 19.87 -11.37 24.17
C ASN A 642 20.92 -11.00 23.10
N VAL A 643 22.18 -11.37 23.34
CA VAL A 643 23.32 -11.04 22.49
C VAL A 643 23.89 -12.32 21.89
N ALA A 644 23.48 -12.66 20.67
CA ALA A 644 23.77 -13.96 20.08
C ALA A 644 24.17 -13.89 18.61
N ASN A 645 25.01 -14.82 18.14
CA ASN A 645 25.46 -14.94 16.76
C ASN A 645 26.20 -13.70 16.23
N ASN A 646 26.85 -12.92 17.10
CA ASN A 646 27.78 -11.86 16.70
C ASN A 646 29.21 -12.41 16.66
N ASN A 647 30.13 -11.72 15.97
CA ASN A 647 31.55 -12.11 16.05
C ASN A 647 32.08 -11.87 17.47
N ILE A 648 31.73 -10.73 18.06
CA ILE A 648 32.02 -10.37 19.45
C ILE A 648 30.70 -10.08 20.17
N GLY A 649 30.46 -10.67 21.34
CA GLY A 649 29.26 -10.46 22.14
C GLY A 649 29.26 -9.08 22.81
N VAL A 650 30.11 -8.91 23.82
CA VAL A 650 30.36 -7.62 24.47
C VAL A 650 31.84 -7.23 24.32
N TYR A 651 32.09 -5.98 23.91
CA TYR A 651 33.42 -5.40 23.80
C TYR A 651 33.52 -4.16 24.68
N LEU A 652 34.47 -4.16 25.62
CA LEU A 652 34.78 -3.02 26.48
C LEU A 652 36.12 -2.39 26.08
N TRP A 653 36.14 -1.09 25.81
CA TRP A 653 37.37 -0.32 25.65
C TRP A 653 37.36 0.85 26.64
N ASN A 654 38.31 0.89 27.57
CA ASN A 654 38.47 1.98 28.55
C ASN A 654 37.17 2.28 29.32
N SER A 655 36.41 1.25 29.66
CA SER A 655 35.06 1.37 30.21
C SER A 655 35.00 0.70 31.57
N ILE A 656 34.69 1.47 32.61
CA ILE A 656 34.77 1.06 34.01
C ILE A 656 33.40 1.14 34.70
N THR A 657 33.25 0.43 35.82
CA THR A 657 32.07 0.54 36.71
C THR A 657 30.72 0.21 36.08
N ASN A 658 30.69 -0.51 34.96
CA ASN A 658 29.45 -0.97 34.34
C ASN A 658 28.89 -2.19 35.08
N ASN A 659 27.56 -2.29 35.11
CA ASN A 659 26.85 -3.42 35.69
C ASN A 659 26.23 -4.28 34.58
N ILE A 660 26.80 -5.47 34.35
CA ILE A 660 26.47 -6.38 33.26
C ILE A 660 25.98 -7.70 33.86
N ASN A 661 24.66 -7.88 33.97
CA ASN A 661 24.08 -9.08 34.61
C ASN A 661 22.80 -9.53 33.90
N ASN A 662 22.41 -10.79 34.07
CA ASN A 662 21.22 -11.37 33.46
C ASN A 662 21.19 -11.28 31.92
N ASN A 663 22.33 -11.24 31.23
CA ASN A 663 22.36 -11.24 29.76
C ASN A 663 22.59 -12.66 29.21
N TYR A 664 22.10 -12.92 28.00
CA TYR A 664 22.36 -14.14 27.26
C TYR A 664 23.44 -13.88 26.21
N PHE A 665 24.66 -14.39 26.44
CA PHE A 665 25.78 -14.28 25.50
C PHE A 665 26.00 -15.61 24.79
N ASN A 666 25.78 -15.65 23.48
CA ASN A 666 26.03 -16.82 22.64
C ASN A 666 26.66 -16.45 21.30
N ASN A 667 27.96 -16.17 21.30
CA ASN A 667 28.68 -15.55 20.18
C ASN A 667 29.96 -16.33 19.85
N THR A 668 30.62 -16.02 18.73
CA THR A 668 31.92 -16.62 18.40
C THR A 668 32.96 -16.29 19.48
N ASN A 669 32.95 -15.04 19.95
CA ASN A 669 33.64 -14.62 21.16
C ASN A 669 32.68 -13.82 22.02
N ASN A 670 32.43 -14.22 23.27
CA ASN A 670 31.46 -13.53 24.11
C ASN A 670 32.00 -12.24 24.72
N TYR A 671 33.30 -12.14 24.97
CA TYR A 671 33.89 -11.06 25.75
C TYR A 671 35.27 -10.66 25.21
N ILE A 672 35.43 -9.37 24.92
CA ILE A 672 36.73 -8.76 24.62
C ILE A 672 36.88 -7.49 25.46
N GLN A 673 38.11 -7.23 25.90
CA GLN A 673 38.48 -6.01 26.60
C GLN A 673 39.73 -5.37 26.01
N GLU A 674 39.81 -4.04 26.07
CA GLU A 674 41.01 -3.25 25.83
C GLU A 674 41.11 -2.05 26.78
N GLY A 675 42.33 -1.71 27.19
CA GLY A 675 42.57 -0.56 28.07
C GLY A 675 42.16 -0.77 29.53
N ILE A 676 41.73 0.31 30.19
CA ILE A 676 41.37 0.30 31.63
C ILE A 676 39.91 -0.13 31.82
N ILE A 677 39.68 -1.22 32.53
CA ILE A 677 38.34 -1.83 32.67
C ILE A 677 38.03 -2.30 34.12
N SER A 678 38.66 -1.69 35.11
CA SER A 678 38.46 -2.06 36.53
C SER A 678 37.05 -1.72 37.03
N GLY A 679 36.53 -2.50 37.98
CA GLY A 679 35.32 -2.17 38.72
C GLY A 679 34.00 -2.48 38.00
N ASN A 680 34.03 -3.12 36.82
CA ASN A 680 32.83 -3.66 36.21
C ASN A 680 32.30 -4.85 37.04
N THR A 681 30.98 -4.97 37.16
CA THR A 681 30.31 -6.08 37.87
C THR A 681 29.57 -6.97 36.90
N TRP A 682 29.75 -8.29 37.03
CA TRP A 682 29.20 -9.27 36.09
C TRP A 682 28.03 -10.09 36.64
N ASN A 683 27.57 -9.75 37.84
CA ASN A 683 26.43 -10.38 38.49
C ASN A 683 25.77 -9.41 39.46
N THR A 684 24.49 -9.67 39.77
CA THR A 684 23.78 -9.03 40.87
C THR A 684 23.76 -9.93 42.11
N THR A 685 23.12 -9.48 43.18
CA THR A 685 22.82 -10.35 44.33
C THR A 685 21.84 -11.43 43.90
N LYS A 686 22.09 -12.68 44.31
CA LYS A 686 21.16 -13.78 44.03
C LYS A 686 19.80 -13.49 44.66
N THR A 687 18.78 -13.37 43.83
CA THR A 687 17.39 -13.15 44.26
C THR A 687 16.44 -14.07 43.50
N PRO A 688 15.36 -14.58 44.13
CA PRO A 688 14.32 -15.31 43.41
C PRO A 688 13.73 -14.47 42.28
N GLY A 689 13.57 -15.05 41.10
CA GLY A 689 13.03 -14.38 39.92
C GLY A 689 13.42 -15.09 38.63
N ILE A 690 12.55 -15.02 37.62
CA ILE A 690 12.82 -15.62 36.31
C ILE A 690 13.92 -14.83 35.60
N ASN A 691 15.02 -15.50 35.29
CA ASN A 691 16.17 -14.92 34.59
C ASN A 691 16.03 -15.05 33.06
N ILE A 692 17.01 -14.55 32.31
CA ILE A 692 16.98 -14.47 30.84
C ILE A 692 16.87 -15.83 30.12
N ILE A 693 17.21 -16.93 30.78
CA ILE A 693 17.04 -18.30 30.25
C ILE A 693 15.78 -19.01 30.79
N GLY A 694 14.95 -18.31 31.57
CA GLY A 694 13.76 -18.87 32.18
C GLY A 694 14.00 -19.64 33.49
N ALA A 695 15.22 -19.62 34.05
CA ALA A 695 15.56 -20.29 35.30
C ALA A 695 15.19 -19.44 36.54
N PRO A 696 15.01 -20.04 37.74
CA PRO A 696 14.26 -19.45 38.85
C PRO A 696 15.01 -18.41 39.71
N SER A 697 16.30 -18.17 39.44
CA SER A 697 17.11 -17.23 40.22
C SER A 697 17.77 -16.19 39.30
N LEU A 698 17.65 -14.91 39.67
CA LEU A 698 18.49 -13.84 39.11
C LEU A 698 19.91 -13.93 39.71
N GLY A 699 20.92 -13.56 38.93
CA GLY A 699 22.33 -13.66 39.33
C GLY A 699 23.26 -13.00 38.31
N GLY A 700 24.09 -13.81 37.66
CA GLY A 700 25.06 -13.43 36.64
C GLY A 700 24.50 -13.45 35.23
N ASN A 701 25.36 -13.74 34.25
CA ASN A 701 25.02 -13.87 32.85
C ASN A 701 25.04 -15.34 32.41
N PHE A 702 24.41 -15.64 31.28
CA PHE A 702 24.50 -16.95 30.63
C PHE A 702 25.56 -16.91 29.52
N TRP A 703 26.60 -17.72 29.67
CA TRP A 703 27.77 -17.78 28.78
C TRP A 703 27.76 -19.04 27.91
N ALA A 704 27.23 -18.93 26.70
CA ALA A 704 27.11 -20.00 25.72
C ALA A 704 28.04 -19.82 24.52
N TYR A 705 28.34 -20.91 23.83
CA TYR A 705 28.91 -20.87 22.49
C TYR A 705 28.00 -21.60 21.51
N PRO A 706 27.98 -21.21 20.21
CA PRO A 706 27.09 -21.83 19.23
C PRO A 706 27.30 -23.35 19.07
N ASN A 707 28.50 -23.85 19.38
CA ASN A 707 28.85 -25.28 19.36
C ASN A 707 28.43 -26.05 20.64
N GLY A 708 27.80 -25.39 21.62
CA GLY A 708 27.35 -26.01 22.86
C GLY A 708 28.40 -26.11 23.98
N THR A 709 29.60 -25.55 23.80
CA THR A 709 30.71 -25.71 24.77
C THR A 709 30.95 -24.46 25.64
N GLY A 710 29.97 -23.56 25.75
CA GLY A 710 30.09 -22.38 26.61
C GLY A 710 30.11 -22.76 28.10
N PHE A 711 30.66 -21.88 28.95
CA PHE A 711 30.81 -22.13 30.38
C PHE A 711 29.48 -22.51 31.03
N SER A 712 28.44 -21.70 30.81
CA SER A 712 27.09 -21.92 31.35
C SER A 712 26.41 -23.16 30.78
N GLN A 713 26.87 -23.68 29.64
CA GLN A 713 26.33 -24.91 29.05
C GLN A 713 26.99 -26.18 29.64
N MET A 714 28.15 -26.03 30.29
CA MET A 714 28.96 -27.16 30.79
C MET A 714 29.17 -27.14 32.31
N CYS A 715 28.87 -26.03 32.99
CA CYS A 715 29.09 -25.90 34.43
C CYS A 715 28.17 -26.84 35.23
N THR A 716 28.58 -27.12 36.47
CA THR A 716 27.77 -27.88 37.42
C THR A 716 26.83 -26.96 38.19
N ASP A 717 25.58 -27.38 38.33
CA ASP A 717 24.56 -26.83 39.24
C ASP A 717 24.00 -27.98 40.07
N ALA A 718 24.65 -28.27 41.20
CA ALA A 718 24.32 -29.39 42.05
C ALA A 718 23.04 -29.16 42.86
N ASN A 719 22.75 -27.90 43.19
CA ASN A 719 21.60 -27.52 44.02
C ASN A 719 20.34 -27.20 43.19
N LYS A 720 20.48 -27.14 41.85
CA LYS A 720 19.44 -26.91 40.84
C LYS A 720 18.75 -25.54 40.95
N ASP A 721 19.47 -24.54 41.41
CA ASP A 721 18.95 -23.18 41.59
C ASP A 721 19.05 -22.31 40.32
N GLY A 722 19.63 -22.85 39.24
CA GLY A 722 19.84 -22.15 37.96
C GLY A 722 21.11 -21.32 37.89
N ILE A 723 22.03 -21.49 38.84
CA ILE A 723 23.32 -20.81 38.92
C ILE A 723 24.44 -21.86 38.99
N CYS A 724 25.52 -21.64 38.27
CA CYS A 724 26.71 -22.48 38.36
C CYS A 724 27.32 -22.41 39.76
N ASP A 725 27.71 -23.55 40.33
CA ASP A 725 28.39 -23.61 41.64
C ASP A 725 29.82 -23.03 41.60
N SER A 726 30.37 -22.78 40.40
CA SER A 726 31.70 -22.20 40.19
C SER A 726 31.61 -20.85 39.46
N PRO A 727 32.43 -19.86 39.84
CA PRO A 727 32.47 -18.58 39.14
C PRO A 727 33.09 -18.72 37.75
N TYR A 728 32.66 -17.87 36.82
CA TYR A 728 33.29 -17.74 35.50
C TYR A 728 34.29 -16.59 35.53
N VAL A 729 35.57 -16.93 35.51
CA VAL A 729 36.67 -15.96 35.46
C VAL A 729 36.86 -15.49 34.02
N LEU A 730 36.53 -14.23 33.75
CA LEU A 730 36.72 -13.61 32.43
C LEU A 730 38.18 -13.18 32.25
N ASP A 731 38.75 -12.57 33.29
CA ASP A 731 40.16 -12.18 33.38
C ASP A 731 40.59 -11.96 34.84
N ALA A 732 41.80 -11.45 35.07
CA ALA A 732 42.39 -11.26 36.40
C ALA A 732 41.56 -10.34 37.34
N ASN A 733 40.78 -9.41 36.79
CA ASN A 733 40.01 -8.42 37.55
C ASN A 733 38.49 -8.53 37.34
N ASN A 734 38.03 -9.42 36.46
CA ASN A 734 36.61 -9.60 36.16
C ASN A 734 36.22 -11.07 36.28
N SER A 735 35.22 -11.32 37.14
CA SER A 735 34.59 -12.63 37.27
C SER A 735 33.09 -12.45 37.39
N ASP A 736 32.34 -13.30 36.70
CA ASP A 736 30.94 -13.52 36.99
C ASP A 736 30.83 -14.54 38.12
N LEU A 737 30.41 -14.09 39.30
CA LEU A 737 30.36 -14.93 40.50
C LEU A 737 29.10 -15.80 40.58
N LEU A 738 28.09 -15.52 39.77
CA LEU A 738 26.83 -16.25 39.75
C LEU A 738 26.41 -16.59 38.31
N PRO A 739 27.25 -17.24 37.49
CA PRO A 739 26.91 -17.51 36.09
C PRO A 739 25.63 -18.33 36.01
N LEU A 740 24.72 -17.95 35.12
CA LEU A 740 23.45 -18.65 34.96
C LEU A 740 23.70 -20.01 34.29
N THR A 741 22.85 -20.99 34.57
CA THR A 741 22.86 -22.29 33.88
C THR A 741 21.47 -22.90 33.82
N ILE A 742 21.26 -23.80 32.87
CA ILE A 742 20.02 -24.55 32.76
C ILE A 742 20.10 -25.72 33.74
N PRO A 743 19.26 -25.80 34.79
CA PRO A 743 19.38 -26.86 35.77
C PRO A 743 19.12 -28.24 35.15
N SER A 744 19.82 -29.26 35.66
CA SER A 744 19.63 -30.63 35.18
C SER A 744 18.20 -31.15 35.42
N GLY A 745 17.56 -31.62 34.36
CA GLY A 745 16.15 -32.07 34.38
C GLY A 745 15.16 -31.08 33.78
N TYR A 746 15.62 -29.87 33.42
CA TYR A 746 14.83 -28.89 32.67
C TYR A 746 15.02 -29.05 31.16
N SER A 747 14.02 -28.63 30.41
CA SER A 747 13.88 -28.74 28.96
C SER A 747 13.09 -27.54 28.43
N TYR A 748 13.39 -27.07 27.22
CA TYR A 748 12.58 -26.02 26.60
C TYR A 748 11.39 -26.59 25.83
N ILE A 749 10.24 -25.95 26.01
CA ILE A 749 9.14 -25.94 25.05
C ILE A 749 9.31 -24.65 24.24
N PHE A 750 9.34 -24.74 22.92
CA PHE A 750 9.29 -23.56 22.05
C PHE A 750 8.27 -23.75 20.94
N GLY A 751 7.84 -22.67 20.31
CA GLY A 751 6.91 -22.75 19.18
C GLY A 751 6.49 -21.38 18.72
N THR A 752 5.54 -21.35 17.81
CA THR A 752 4.97 -20.13 17.22
C THR A 752 3.48 -20.10 17.49
N VAL A 753 2.96 -18.95 17.94
CA VAL A 753 1.53 -18.70 17.93
C VAL A 753 1.16 -18.13 16.57
N LEU A 754 0.24 -18.79 15.88
CA LEU A 754 -0.10 -18.54 14.49
C LEU A 754 -1.57 -18.14 14.35
N ASN A 755 -1.86 -17.31 13.35
CA ASN A 755 -3.17 -17.16 12.73
C ASN A 755 -3.01 -17.25 11.23
N ASN A 756 -3.63 -18.25 10.60
CA ASN A 756 -3.51 -18.52 9.17
C ASN A 756 -2.04 -18.51 8.72
N SER A 757 -1.20 -19.26 9.45
CA SER A 757 0.27 -19.34 9.21
C SER A 757 1.07 -18.04 9.44
N THR A 758 0.45 -16.98 9.94
CA THR A 758 1.13 -15.73 10.31
C THR A 758 1.38 -15.68 11.81
N GLY A 759 2.61 -15.37 12.23
CA GLY A 759 2.98 -15.26 13.65
C GLY A 759 2.27 -14.09 14.36
N ILE A 760 1.79 -14.32 15.58
CA ILE A 760 1.08 -13.31 16.37
C ILE A 760 1.97 -12.84 17.53
N ALA A 761 2.37 -11.57 17.51
CA ALA A 761 3.19 -10.97 18.56
C ALA A 761 2.42 -10.65 19.84
N GLY A 762 3.10 -10.72 21.00
CA GLY A 762 2.55 -10.30 22.30
C GLY A 762 1.46 -11.20 22.88
N VAL A 763 1.29 -12.42 22.36
CA VAL A 763 0.38 -13.43 22.93
C VAL A 763 1.01 -14.00 24.20
N THR A 764 0.25 -14.05 25.28
CA THR A 764 0.68 -14.68 26.53
C THR A 764 0.42 -16.18 26.48
N ILE A 765 1.49 -16.97 26.62
CA ILE A 765 1.43 -18.42 26.78
C ILE A 765 1.62 -18.71 28.26
N SER A 766 0.70 -19.50 28.82
CA SER A 766 0.73 -19.93 30.21
C SER A 766 0.72 -21.44 30.31
N THR A 767 1.41 -22.00 31.30
CA THR A 767 1.29 -23.41 31.66
C THR A 767 0.29 -23.60 32.80
N ASN A 768 -0.21 -24.83 32.98
CA ASN A 768 -0.96 -25.25 34.17
C ASN A 768 -0.19 -25.16 35.50
N THR A 769 1.11 -24.81 35.46
CA THR A 769 1.94 -24.55 36.65
C THR A 769 2.22 -23.06 36.84
N ASN A 770 1.45 -22.18 36.18
CA ASN A 770 1.57 -20.71 36.22
C ASN A 770 2.90 -20.15 35.68
N ILE A 771 3.62 -20.90 34.85
CA ILE A 771 4.78 -20.36 34.12
C ILE A 771 4.24 -19.65 32.89
N THR A 772 4.65 -18.41 32.66
CA THR A 772 4.15 -17.60 31.54
C THR A 772 5.28 -17.00 30.71
N THR A 773 5.05 -16.86 29.42
CA THR A 773 5.92 -16.11 28.49
C THR A 773 5.06 -15.37 27.46
N ASN A 774 5.63 -14.40 26.75
CA ASN A 774 4.96 -13.72 25.65
C ASN A 774 5.66 -14.03 24.32
N THR A 775 4.90 -14.07 23.23
CA THR A 775 5.49 -14.22 21.90
C THR A 775 6.29 -12.98 21.47
N ASP A 776 7.39 -13.21 20.76
CA ASP A 776 8.15 -12.18 20.06
C ASP A 776 7.42 -11.62 18.83
N GLU A 777 8.04 -10.68 18.11
CA GLU A 777 7.43 -10.04 16.92
C GLU A 777 7.09 -11.03 15.79
N SER A 778 7.77 -12.17 15.73
CA SER A 778 7.51 -13.24 14.77
C SER A 778 6.51 -14.29 15.28
N GLY A 779 5.92 -14.06 16.46
CA GLY A 779 4.99 -14.97 17.11
C GLY A 779 5.65 -16.11 17.87
N LYS A 780 6.98 -16.12 18.03
CA LYS A 780 7.68 -17.24 18.68
C LYS A 780 7.73 -17.10 20.19
N TYR A 781 7.65 -18.22 20.89
CA TYR A 781 7.76 -18.29 22.34
C TYR A 781 8.72 -19.41 22.78
N SER A 782 9.27 -19.28 23.99
CA SER A 782 10.00 -20.35 24.67
C SER A 782 9.71 -20.36 26.17
N ILE A 783 9.62 -21.56 26.75
CA ILE A 783 9.38 -21.80 28.18
C ILE A 783 10.34 -22.88 28.66
N LEU A 784 11.06 -22.61 29.74
CA LEU A 784 11.88 -23.60 30.42
C LEU A 784 11.06 -24.32 31.50
N VAL A 785 10.94 -25.65 31.41
CA VAL A 785 10.13 -26.47 32.31
C VAL A 785 10.86 -27.74 32.74
N LEU A 786 10.49 -28.31 33.88
CA LEU A 786 10.92 -29.65 34.29
C LEU A 786 10.29 -30.72 33.38
N ALA A 787 10.85 -31.93 33.40
CA ALA A 787 10.17 -33.08 32.78
C ALA A 787 8.77 -33.28 33.39
N GLY A 788 7.75 -33.38 32.54
CA GLY A 788 6.35 -33.39 32.97
C GLY A 788 5.37 -33.17 31.82
N ALA A 789 4.08 -33.23 32.13
CA ALA A 789 3.00 -32.92 31.20
C ALA A 789 2.45 -31.51 31.49
N TYR A 790 2.41 -30.67 30.47
CA TYR A 790 2.00 -29.28 30.56
C TYR A 790 0.82 -29.01 29.65
N ASN A 791 -0.18 -28.27 30.15
CA ASN A 791 -1.20 -27.66 29.31
C ASN A 791 -0.77 -26.23 29.02
N LEU A 792 -0.44 -25.96 27.76
CA LEU A 792 -0.11 -24.62 27.28
C LEU A 792 -1.40 -23.93 26.88
N THR A 793 -1.65 -22.74 27.40
CA THR A 793 -2.80 -21.90 27.05
C THR A 793 -2.30 -20.58 26.49
N ALA A 794 -2.63 -20.30 25.22
CA ALA A 794 -2.33 -19.04 24.54
C ALA A 794 -3.51 -18.08 24.67
N THR A 795 -3.23 -16.86 25.13
CA THR A 795 -4.21 -15.81 25.43
C THR A 795 -3.76 -14.47 24.84
N SER A 796 -4.69 -13.76 24.19
CA SER A 796 -4.46 -12.43 23.61
C SER A 796 -5.63 -11.53 24.00
N GLU A 797 -5.46 -10.73 25.05
CA GLU A 797 -6.49 -9.80 25.55
C GLU A 797 -5.95 -8.37 25.54
N PRO A 798 -6.76 -7.35 25.13
CA PRO A 798 -8.19 -7.41 24.84
C PRO A 798 -8.53 -7.73 23.36
N LYS A 799 -7.61 -8.30 22.57
CA LYS A 799 -7.75 -8.38 21.11
C LYS A 799 -8.26 -9.73 20.62
N PHE A 800 -9.47 -9.71 20.05
CA PHE A 800 -9.92 -10.45 18.86
C PHE A 800 -9.55 -11.93 18.63
N TYR A 801 -9.02 -12.70 19.59
CA TYR A 801 -8.71 -14.13 19.39
C TYR A 801 -9.30 -15.00 20.50
N THR A 802 -9.88 -16.15 20.12
CA THR A 802 -10.32 -17.17 21.08
C THR A 802 -9.11 -17.89 21.68
N ASN A 803 -9.09 -18.06 23.00
CA ASN A 803 -8.03 -18.80 23.69
C ASN A 803 -7.90 -20.22 23.13
N SER A 804 -6.67 -20.68 22.94
CA SER A 804 -6.34 -22.03 22.48
C SER A 804 -5.50 -22.75 23.53
N SER A 805 -5.64 -24.07 23.66
CA SER A 805 -4.85 -24.87 24.60
C SER A 805 -4.41 -26.20 24.01
N VAL A 806 -3.16 -26.58 24.31
CA VAL A 806 -2.54 -27.83 23.84
C VAL A 806 -1.77 -28.51 24.97
N THR A 807 -1.85 -29.84 25.06
CA THR A 807 -1.08 -30.62 26.04
C THR A 807 0.24 -31.08 25.43
N VAL A 808 1.34 -30.82 26.12
CA VAL A 808 2.70 -31.20 25.72
C VAL A 808 3.34 -32.03 26.82
N THR A 809 3.97 -33.14 26.44
CA THR A 809 4.76 -33.97 27.37
C THR A 809 6.25 -33.77 27.12
N ILE A 810 6.98 -33.42 28.17
CA ILE A 810 8.41 -33.14 28.15
C ILE A 810 9.18 -34.28 28.82
N VAL A 811 10.19 -34.78 28.12
CA VAL A 811 11.21 -35.68 28.67
C VAL A 811 12.44 -34.84 29.07
N SER A 812 13.11 -35.24 30.15
CA SER A 812 14.33 -34.56 30.61
C SER A 812 15.38 -34.50 29.51
N GLY A 813 15.91 -33.31 29.22
CA GLY A 813 16.97 -33.09 28.24
C GLY A 813 16.51 -33.09 26.78
N THR A 814 15.21 -33.13 26.51
CA THR A 814 14.67 -32.96 25.15
C THR A 814 14.24 -31.53 24.90
N THR A 815 14.16 -31.12 23.65
CA THR A 815 13.50 -29.87 23.27
C THR A 815 12.26 -30.20 22.46
N VAL A 816 11.14 -29.54 22.75
CA VAL A 816 9.86 -29.81 22.08
C VAL A 816 9.39 -28.56 21.35
N LEU A 817 9.14 -28.71 20.05
CA LEU A 817 8.47 -27.72 19.21
C LEU A 817 6.95 -27.92 19.32
N GLN A 818 6.22 -26.88 19.68
CA GLN A 818 4.77 -26.88 19.74
C GLN A 818 4.19 -25.54 19.26
N ASP A 819 3.68 -25.50 18.04
CA ASP A 819 2.94 -24.34 17.55
C ASP A 819 1.50 -24.32 18.13
N ILE A 820 0.92 -23.13 18.25
CA ILE A 820 -0.45 -22.92 18.75
C ILE A 820 -1.20 -22.02 17.78
N GLU A 821 -2.29 -22.52 17.19
CA GLU A 821 -3.15 -21.72 16.32
C GLU A 821 -4.19 -20.95 17.16
N LEU A 822 -4.32 -19.64 16.91
CA LEU A 822 -5.39 -18.79 17.44
C LEU A 822 -6.36 -18.39 16.32
N ILE A 823 -7.64 -18.57 16.59
CA ILE A 823 -8.73 -18.19 15.68
C ILE A 823 -9.27 -16.82 16.09
N LYS A 824 -9.46 -15.93 15.11
CA LYS A 824 -10.02 -14.59 15.36
C LYS A 824 -11.49 -14.73 15.81
N LYS A 825 -11.90 -14.03 16.88
CA LYS A 825 -13.29 -13.96 17.36
C LYS A 825 -14.16 -13.38 16.23
N PRO A 826 -15.34 -13.97 15.92
CA PRO A 826 -16.25 -13.41 14.92
C PRO A 826 -16.71 -12.01 15.33
N THR A 827 -16.66 -11.06 14.40
CA THR A 827 -17.20 -9.71 14.57
C THR A 827 -18.58 -9.64 13.93
N GLY A 828 -19.58 -9.16 14.67
CA GLY A 828 -20.94 -8.97 14.17
C GLY A 828 -21.62 -7.76 14.83
N ASN A 829 -22.55 -7.12 14.11
CA ASN A 829 -23.33 -6.00 14.62
C ASN A 829 -24.51 -6.50 15.46
N ILE A 830 -24.64 -6.03 16.71
CA ILE A 830 -25.84 -6.23 17.52
C ILE A 830 -26.79 -5.06 17.25
N ASN A 831 -27.88 -5.32 16.51
CA ASN A 831 -28.97 -4.37 16.32
C ASN A 831 -30.15 -4.77 17.20
N GLY A 832 -30.71 -3.81 17.95
CA GLY A 832 -31.87 -4.01 18.80
C GLY A 832 -32.67 -2.72 18.96
N LEU A 833 -34.00 -2.83 19.02
CA LEU A 833 -34.88 -1.70 19.27
C LEU A 833 -35.04 -1.52 20.79
N VAL A 834 -34.59 -0.39 21.32
CA VAL A 834 -34.88 -0.02 22.72
C VAL A 834 -36.28 0.57 22.76
N THR A 835 -37.22 -0.16 23.36
CA THR A 835 -38.56 0.36 23.67
C THR A 835 -38.67 0.63 25.16
N ASN A 836 -39.31 1.76 25.51
CA ASN A 836 -39.69 2.04 26.89
C ASN A 836 -40.94 1.19 27.22
N VAL A 837 -40.89 0.40 28.29
CA VAL A 837 -42.01 -0.43 28.74
C VAL A 837 -42.85 0.34 29.74
#